data_AF-A0A1S8BP83-F1
#
_entry.id   AF-A0A1S8BP83-F1
#
_cell.length_a   1.000
_cell.length_b   1.000
_cell.length_c   1.000
_cell.angle_alpha   90.00
_cell.angle_beta   90.00
_cell.angle_gamma   90.00
#
_symmetry.space_group_name_H-M   'P 1'
#
loop_
_entity.id
_entity.type
_entity.pdbx_description
1 polymer ?
#
loop_
_entity_poly.entity_id
_entity_poly.type
_entity_poly.pdbx_seq_one_letter_code
_entity_poly.pdbx_strand_id
1 'polypeptide(L)'
;MHTRIRPHSFVVLRLPSGLLKVLEIVPNTTVSIGKFGTFPANHLLGRPFNVTYEILDREDGKDETELRIVPAAELHEHIIKSEEAPPSEGTPDPTPDGDAAEPAGLEFDIVGENGEVLMRSNRLTVDDPSRQTLSMEEIEELKKAGTGSGKDIIAKIMAAHKALDEKTAFSLAKYTLRKSKKYLKRFTVLPMDASMLGEVMIEREGHRVMDIREESQGLIGAWANIHYGGACELQPSDTQEGAFVGGGRWLVVDDTGGLVVASLAEKMGILYPPEEDDFDDSSEEDDAKPEDEEMADAPVEQEAQPVEQQSAAGEEIDGTADGTAQKPRPFSGRSNQKVIPAQSAPVNTLTLLHSHAQPNVALLKYFGYDAASPTQSTTHPLYTHLKSLSWLQLINPEDDVGYAEPESVTPEVLATWKSGKRGTYWRKRRRWERVKRVVDETRAGGFDGLVVASFMAPATILKHTVPLLRGGAQVVVYSPTIEPVTELMDLYSRERKTAFIGRTINPKPGTKPFDPETATEEERNEFEDDFPLNPTLLLAPVLQTSRVRGWQVLPGRTHPLMTSRGGPEGFVFSATRVMPAGGRVEARGKFTKKKRVAVEEKAESAAEDGQKEAKKAKVEAAEQKATDVADTA
;
A
#
# COMPACT_ATOMS: atom_id res chain seq x y z
N MET A 1 12.72 -3.25 -6.82
CA MET A 1 11.64 -3.16 -7.84
C MET A 1 12.34 -2.98 -9.17
N HIS A 2 12.22 -3.98 -10.06
CA HIS A 2 13.10 -4.07 -11.22
C HIS A 2 12.86 -2.95 -12.24
N THR A 3 13.95 -2.38 -12.78
CA THR A 3 13.89 -1.33 -13.82
C THR A 3 13.53 -1.85 -15.21
N ARG A 4 13.57 -3.17 -15.40
CA ARG A 4 13.36 -3.89 -16.67
C ARG A 4 12.49 -5.13 -16.44
N ILE A 5 11.83 -5.59 -17.49
CA ILE A 5 10.95 -6.77 -17.47
C ILE A 5 11.82 -8.03 -17.29
N ARG A 6 11.72 -8.70 -16.12
CA ARG A 6 12.40 -9.98 -15.81
C ARG A 6 11.49 -11.19 -16.16
N PRO A 7 12.04 -12.40 -16.41
CA PRO A 7 11.27 -13.64 -16.51
C PRO A 7 10.33 -13.86 -15.31
N HIS A 8 9.17 -14.47 -15.54
CA HIS A 8 8.14 -14.79 -14.53
C HIS A 8 7.60 -13.59 -13.71
N SER A 9 7.99 -12.36 -14.06
CA SER A 9 7.40 -11.16 -13.47
C SER A 9 5.97 -10.94 -13.98
N PHE A 10 5.08 -10.48 -13.09
CA PHE A 10 3.78 -9.97 -13.49
C PHE A 10 3.92 -8.53 -13.99
N VAL A 11 3.23 -8.23 -15.09
CA VAL A 11 3.19 -6.90 -15.71
C VAL A 11 1.75 -6.54 -16.08
N VAL A 12 1.49 -5.24 -16.30
CA VAL A 12 0.16 -4.77 -16.72
C VAL A 12 0.24 -4.17 -18.12
N LEU A 13 -0.45 -4.79 -19.07
CA LEU A 13 -0.59 -4.28 -20.44
C LEU A 13 -1.77 -3.30 -20.49
N ARG A 14 -1.48 -2.00 -20.61
CA ARG A 14 -2.48 -0.96 -20.87
C ARG A 14 -2.77 -0.92 -22.37
N LEU A 15 -4.01 -1.22 -22.73
CA LEU A 15 -4.44 -1.32 -24.13
C LEU A 15 -4.82 0.07 -24.71
N PRO A 16 -4.90 0.25 -26.05
CA PRO A 16 -5.34 1.50 -26.68
C PRO A 16 -6.75 1.96 -26.26
N SER A 17 -7.57 1.03 -25.77
CA SER A 17 -8.89 1.28 -25.16
C SER A 17 -8.86 1.78 -23.72
N GLY A 18 -7.70 1.85 -23.06
CA GLY A 18 -7.53 2.15 -21.64
C GLY A 18 -7.39 0.91 -20.76
N LEU A 19 -8.21 -0.12 -21.02
CA LEU A 19 -8.28 -1.39 -20.28
C LEU A 19 -6.91 -1.95 -19.83
N LEU A 20 -6.83 -2.37 -18.57
CA LEU A 20 -5.64 -2.98 -17.98
C LEU A 20 -5.68 -4.52 -18.01
N LYS A 21 -4.71 -5.15 -18.67
CA LYS A 21 -4.55 -6.61 -18.71
C LYS A 21 -3.28 -7.06 -17.98
N VAL A 22 -3.46 -7.66 -16.80
CA VAL A 22 -2.41 -8.41 -16.10
C VAL A 22 -1.95 -9.62 -16.91
N LEU A 23 -0.64 -9.89 -16.88
CA LEU A 23 0.02 -11.00 -17.56
C LEU A 23 1.28 -11.41 -16.77
N GLU A 24 1.60 -12.71 -16.72
CA GLU A 24 2.92 -13.20 -16.31
C GLU A 24 3.82 -13.34 -17.55
N ILE A 25 5.06 -12.85 -17.50
CA ILE A 25 6.01 -12.95 -18.62
C ILE A 25 6.78 -14.28 -18.52
N VAL A 26 6.10 -15.37 -18.90
CA VAL A 26 6.69 -16.71 -19.01
C VAL A 26 7.56 -16.79 -20.28
N PRO A 27 8.87 -17.07 -20.19
CA PRO A 27 9.73 -17.22 -21.36
C PRO A 27 9.25 -18.31 -22.34
N ASN A 28 9.60 -18.15 -23.62
CA ASN A 28 9.27 -19.08 -24.71
C ASN A 28 7.76 -19.32 -24.91
N THR A 29 6.90 -18.40 -24.46
CA THR A 29 5.45 -18.43 -24.72
C THR A 29 5.00 -17.33 -25.69
N THR A 30 3.82 -17.48 -26.28
CA THR A 30 3.20 -16.46 -27.14
C THR A 30 2.15 -15.68 -26.36
N VAL A 31 2.34 -14.36 -26.24
CA VAL A 31 1.40 -13.45 -25.61
C VAL A 31 0.28 -13.08 -26.59
N SER A 32 -0.98 -13.14 -26.14
CA SER A 32 -2.13 -12.66 -26.91
C SER A 32 -2.74 -11.40 -26.31
N ILE A 33 -2.92 -10.37 -27.15
CA ILE A 33 -3.66 -9.15 -26.84
C ILE A 33 -5.07 -9.16 -27.50
N GLY A 34 -5.58 -10.35 -27.84
CA GLY A 34 -6.87 -10.51 -28.52
C GLY A 34 -6.86 -9.82 -29.88
N LYS A 35 -7.79 -8.88 -30.11
CA LYS A 35 -8.00 -8.21 -31.41
C LYS A 35 -6.78 -7.43 -31.95
N PHE A 36 -5.79 -7.13 -31.11
CA PHE A 36 -4.58 -6.41 -31.52
C PHE A 36 -3.46 -7.34 -32.00
N GLY A 37 -3.61 -8.66 -31.85
CA GLY A 37 -2.66 -9.68 -32.31
C GLY A 37 -1.90 -10.39 -31.19
N THR A 38 -0.83 -11.06 -31.59
CA THR A 38 0.01 -11.95 -30.77
C THR A 38 1.49 -11.66 -31.01
N PHE A 39 2.34 -11.89 -30.00
CA PHE A 39 3.80 -11.72 -30.10
C PHE A 39 4.55 -12.66 -29.12
N PRO A 40 5.82 -13.02 -29.39
CA PRO A 40 6.63 -13.83 -28.46
C PRO A 40 6.94 -13.09 -27.15
N ALA A 41 6.74 -13.73 -25.99
CA ALA A 41 7.02 -13.14 -24.68
C ALA A 41 8.48 -12.68 -24.53
N ASN A 42 9.40 -13.40 -25.18
CA ASN A 42 10.83 -13.10 -25.21
C ASN A 42 11.12 -11.69 -25.75
N HIS A 43 10.28 -11.14 -26.64
CA HIS A 43 10.45 -9.79 -27.17
C HIS A 43 10.21 -8.68 -26.13
N LEU A 44 9.70 -8.98 -24.93
CA LEU A 44 9.61 -8.03 -23.82
C LEU A 44 10.73 -8.18 -22.77
N LEU A 45 11.42 -9.32 -22.72
CA LEU A 45 12.45 -9.56 -21.70
C LEU A 45 13.59 -8.53 -21.80
N GLY A 46 14.04 -8.01 -20.65
CA GLY A 46 15.07 -6.98 -20.55
C GLY A 46 14.67 -5.59 -21.05
N ARG A 47 13.46 -5.41 -21.60
CA ARG A 47 12.98 -4.10 -22.08
C ARG A 47 12.43 -3.23 -20.93
N PRO A 48 12.42 -1.89 -21.08
CA PRO A 48 11.93 -0.97 -20.06
C PRO A 48 10.40 -0.94 -19.94
N PHE A 49 9.94 -0.63 -18.73
CA PHE A 49 8.55 -0.28 -18.42
C PHE A 49 8.16 1.12 -18.90
N ASN A 50 6.86 1.42 -18.86
CA ASN A 50 6.24 2.70 -19.23
C ASN A 50 6.43 3.13 -20.70
N VAL A 51 6.83 2.20 -21.55
CA VAL A 51 7.04 2.38 -23.00
C VAL A 51 5.87 1.76 -23.79
N THR A 52 5.47 2.43 -24.87
CA THR A 52 4.48 1.91 -25.82
C THR A 52 5.19 1.12 -26.92
N TYR A 53 4.74 -0.12 -27.12
CA TYR A 53 5.19 -1.02 -28.17
C TYR A 53 4.14 -1.09 -29.28
N GLU A 54 4.58 -1.29 -30.52
CA GLU A 54 3.74 -1.59 -31.68
C GLU A 54 4.13 -2.96 -32.22
N ILE A 55 3.15 -3.86 -32.32
CA ILE A 55 3.33 -5.17 -32.96
C ILE A 55 3.44 -4.93 -34.46
N LEU A 56 4.58 -5.27 -35.05
CA LEU A 56 4.76 -5.25 -36.49
C LEU A 56 4.06 -6.44 -37.14
N ASP A 57 3.59 -6.24 -38.36
CA ASP A 57 3.12 -7.32 -39.21
C ASP A 57 4.29 -8.23 -39.61
N ARG A 58 4.00 -9.50 -39.97
CA ARG A 58 5.05 -10.45 -40.38
C ARG A 58 5.64 -10.00 -41.73
N GLU A 59 6.96 -9.89 -41.78
CA GLU A 59 7.69 -9.72 -43.04
C GLU A 59 7.78 -11.06 -43.78
N ASP A 60 7.77 -11.03 -45.12
CA ASP A 60 7.85 -12.22 -45.95
C ASP A 60 9.16 -12.99 -45.68
N GLY A 61 9.04 -14.14 -45.02
CA GLY A 61 10.17 -14.99 -44.61
C GLY A 61 10.49 -15.00 -43.10
N LYS A 62 9.75 -14.29 -42.26
CA LYS A 62 9.85 -14.37 -40.78
C LYS A 62 8.59 -14.98 -40.15
N ASP A 63 8.76 -16.04 -39.36
CA ASP A 63 7.66 -16.69 -38.63
C ASP A 63 7.16 -15.88 -37.41
N GLU A 64 8.03 -15.06 -36.81
CA GLU A 64 7.72 -14.30 -35.59
C GLU A 64 7.36 -12.83 -35.85
N THR A 65 6.57 -12.25 -34.94
CA THR A 65 6.18 -10.84 -34.97
C THR A 65 7.09 -9.98 -34.08
N GLU A 66 7.71 -8.98 -34.69
CA GLU A 66 8.63 -8.07 -33.99
C GLU A 66 7.89 -6.97 -33.20
N LEU A 67 8.53 -6.49 -32.12
CA LEU A 67 8.04 -5.37 -31.31
C LEU A 67 8.88 -4.11 -31.52
N ARG A 68 8.31 -3.10 -32.20
CA ARG A 68 8.87 -1.75 -32.30
C ARG A 68 8.53 -0.93 -31.05
N ILE A 69 9.48 -0.16 -30.53
CA ILE A 69 9.21 0.91 -29.56
C ILE A 69 8.66 2.14 -30.31
N VAL A 70 7.58 2.74 -29.79
CA VAL A 70 6.96 3.94 -30.37
C VAL A 70 7.48 5.18 -29.64
N PRO A 71 8.20 6.10 -30.32
CA PRO A 71 8.69 7.33 -29.70
C PRO A 71 7.55 8.26 -29.24
N ALA A 72 7.80 9.06 -28.20
CA ALA A 72 6.82 9.99 -27.66
C ALA A 72 6.26 10.98 -28.70
N ALA A 73 7.08 11.43 -29.66
CA ALA A 73 6.64 12.28 -30.76
C ALA A 73 5.57 11.60 -31.64
N GLU A 74 5.70 10.29 -31.91
CA GLU A 74 4.75 9.50 -32.72
C GLU A 74 3.45 9.17 -31.95
N LEU A 75 3.45 9.31 -30.63
CA LEU A 75 2.23 9.22 -29.81
C LEU A 75 1.45 10.55 -29.79
N HIS A 76 2.16 11.68 -29.75
CA HIS A 76 1.58 13.01 -29.55
C HIS A 76 1.52 13.88 -30.84
N GLU A 77 1.93 13.35 -31.99
CA GLU A 77 1.90 14.00 -33.32
C GLU A 77 0.60 14.77 -33.60
N HIS A 78 -0.54 14.16 -33.30
CA HIS A 78 -1.88 14.71 -33.51
C HIS A 78 -2.27 15.84 -32.53
N ILE A 79 -1.48 16.08 -31.49
CA ILE A 79 -1.61 17.21 -30.55
C ILE A 79 -0.75 18.36 -31.07
N ILE A 80 0.51 18.08 -31.42
CA ILE A 80 1.47 19.05 -32.00
C ILE A 80 0.87 19.70 -33.25
N LYS A 81 0.36 18.89 -34.19
CA LYS A 81 -0.35 19.37 -35.40
C LYS A 81 -1.69 20.08 -35.14
N SER A 82 -2.13 20.17 -33.88
CA SER A 82 -3.30 20.95 -33.44
C SER A 82 -2.93 22.17 -32.58
N GLU A 83 -1.63 22.40 -32.40
CA GLU A 83 -1.01 23.54 -31.71
C GLU A 83 -0.19 24.40 -32.69
N GLU A 84 0.32 23.79 -33.77
CA GLU A 84 0.81 24.47 -34.98
C GLU A 84 -0.31 25.17 -35.79
N ALA A 85 -1.58 24.86 -35.50
CA ALA A 85 -2.72 25.59 -36.03
C ALA A 85 -2.84 26.96 -35.32
N PRO A 86 -3.20 28.06 -36.03
CA PRO A 86 -3.23 29.40 -35.44
C PRO A 86 -4.08 29.45 -34.17
N PRO A 87 -3.65 30.19 -33.14
CA PRO A 87 -4.30 30.16 -31.84
C PRO A 87 -5.73 30.69 -31.94
N SER A 88 -6.69 29.85 -31.58
CA SER A 88 -8.05 30.32 -31.33
C SER A 88 -8.05 31.14 -30.05
N GLU A 89 -7.98 32.47 -30.18
CA GLU A 89 -8.20 33.36 -29.05
C GLU A 89 -9.54 33.04 -28.39
N GLY A 90 -9.53 32.95 -27.06
CA GLY A 90 -10.72 32.59 -26.31
C GLY A 90 -11.74 33.72 -26.33
N THR A 91 -13.03 33.33 -26.37
CA THR A 91 -14.21 34.10 -25.95
C THR A 91 -14.04 35.62 -25.91
N PRO A 92 -14.55 36.37 -26.90
CA PRO A 92 -14.76 37.81 -26.73
C PRO A 92 -15.65 38.04 -25.51
N ASP A 93 -15.16 38.78 -24.51
CA ASP A 93 -16.03 39.33 -23.48
C ASP A 93 -17.08 40.22 -24.16
N PRO A 94 -18.38 40.10 -23.83
CA PRO A 94 -19.43 40.89 -24.45
C PRO A 94 -19.37 42.35 -23.95
N THR A 95 -18.53 43.17 -24.58
CA THR A 95 -18.57 44.62 -24.42
C THR A 95 -19.92 45.14 -24.91
N PRO A 96 -20.73 45.82 -24.06
CA PRO A 96 -21.89 46.56 -24.54
C PRO A 96 -21.44 47.81 -25.33
N ASP A 97 -22.39 48.36 -26.08
CA ASP A 97 -22.35 49.64 -26.79
C ASP A 97 -21.41 49.74 -28.01
N GLY A 98 -22.00 49.87 -29.22
CA GLY A 98 -21.27 50.09 -30.47
C GLY A 98 -22.09 49.80 -31.73
N ASP A 99 -22.95 50.74 -32.15
CA ASP A 99 -23.73 50.62 -33.39
C ASP A 99 -22.84 50.57 -34.65
N ALA A 100 -22.95 49.48 -35.42
CA ALA A 100 -22.48 49.39 -36.81
C ALA A 100 -23.42 48.49 -37.62
N ALA A 101 -23.72 48.87 -38.86
CA ALA A 101 -24.76 48.23 -39.69
C ALA A 101 -24.27 46.95 -40.39
N GLU A 102 -25.21 46.05 -40.72
CA GLU A 102 -24.98 44.91 -41.60
C GLU A 102 -24.50 45.34 -43.00
N PRO A 103 -23.81 44.43 -43.73
CA PRO A 103 -24.57 43.70 -44.75
C PRO A 103 -24.44 42.18 -44.63
N ALA A 104 -25.53 41.47 -44.89
CA ALA A 104 -25.54 40.01 -45.00
C ALA A 104 -24.78 39.54 -46.26
N GLY A 105 -23.71 38.75 -46.08
CA GLY A 105 -22.84 38.33 -47.18
C GLY A 105 -21.86 37.21 -46.84
N LEU A 106 -22.38 36.00 -46.59
CA LEU A 106 -21.71 34.68 -46.72
C LEU A 106 -20.16 34.65 -46.77
N GLU A 107 -19.50 34.57 -45.62
CA GLU A 107 -18.51 33.52 -45.29
C GLU A 107 -18.08 33.67 -43.81
N PHE A 108 -18.15 32.59 -43.03
CA PHE A 108 -17.92 32.59 -41.57
C PHE A 108 -16.94 31.52 -41.10
N ASP A 109 -16.12 31.00 -42.01
CA ASP A 109 -14.76 30.63 -41.62
C ASP A 109 -13.99 31.95 -41.45
N ILE A 110 -13.24 32.13 -40.36
CA ILE A 110 -12.47 33.37 -40.17
C ILE A 110 -11.29 33.31 -41.13
N VAL A 111 -11.33 34.08 -42.22
CA VAL A 111 -10.26 34.13 -43.22
C VAL A 111 -9.28 35.25 -42.90
N GLY A 112 -8.00 34.94 -42.81
CA GLY A 112 -6.94 35.94 -42.64
C GLY A 112 -6.72 36.78 -43.90
N GLU A 113 -6.00 37.90 -43.78
CA GLU A 113 -5.76 38.86 -44.86
C GLU A 113 -5.10 38.26 -46.13
N ASN A 114 -4.48 37.08 -45.99
CA ASN A 114 -3.85 36.30 -47.06
C ASN A 114 -4.78 35.27 -47.75
N GLY A 115 -6.04 35.12 -47.32
CA GLY A 115 -6.97 34.10 -47.84
C GLY A 115 -6.94 32.74 -47.13
N GLU A 116 -6.20 32.61 -46.02
CA GLU A 116 -6.13 31.37 -45.24
C GLU A 116 -7.23 31.29 -44.17
N VAL A 117 -7.95 30.16 -44.08
CA VAL A 117 -9.00 30.00 -43.05
C VAL A 117 -8.39 29.64 -41.69
N LEU A 118 -8.45 30.61 -40.77
CA LEU A 118 -7.93 30.55 -39.40
C LEU A 118 -8.84 29.71 -38.49
N MET A 119 -10.17 29.77 -38.69
CA MET A 119 -11.14 29.08 -37.83
C MET A 119 -12.30 28.52 -38.65
N ARG A 120 -12.53 27.20 -38.57
CA ARG A 120 -13.65 26.49 -39.24
C ARG A 120 -14.83 26.28 -38.30
N SER A 121 -16.05 26.21 -38.85
CA SER A 121 -17.29 26.02 -38.07
C SER A 121 -18.09 24.77 -38.45
N ASN A 122 -18.65 24.07 -37.47
CA ASN A 122 -19.51 22.88 -37.68
C ASN A 122 -20.97 23.23 -38.02
N ARG A 123 -21.30 24.50 -38.31
CA ARG A 123 -22.66 24.95 -38.62
C ARG A 123 -23.27 24.27 -39.86
N LEU A 124 -22.44 23.84 -40.80
CA LEU A 124 -22.85 23.21 -42.06
C LEU A 124 -22.60 21.68 -42.09
N THR A 125 -22.00 21.09 -41.04
CA THR A 125 -21.77 19.64 -41.00
C THR A 125 -23.09 18.89 -40.75
N VAL A 126 -23.60 18.22 -41.78
CA VAL A 126 -24.77 17.32 -41.67
C VAL A 126 -24.30 15.90 -41.36
N ASP A 127 -24.93 15.20 -40.41
CA ASP A 127 -24.59 13.80 -40.11
C ASP A 127 -25.23 12.85 -41.15
N ASP A 128 -24.46 12.53 -42.19
CA ASP A 128 -24.84 11.64 -43.29
C ASP A 128 -23.87 10.45 -43.35
N PRO A 129 -24.34 9.19 -43.29
CA PRO A 129 -23.47 8.02 -43.42
C PRO A 129 -22.70 7.97 -44.75
N SER A 130 -23.17 8.62 -45.81
CA SER A 130 -22.46 8.68 -47.10
C SER A 130 -21.14 9.46 -47.05
N ARG A 131 -20.85 10.17 -45.96
CA ARG A 131 -19.58 10.91 -45.75
C ARG A 131 -18.34 10.01 -45.67
N GLN A 132 -18.51 8.72 -45.36
CA GLN A 132 -17.46 7.70 -45.47
C GLN A 132 -17.77 6.82 -46.69
N THR A 133 -16.90 6.77 -47.70
CA THR A 133 -17.10 5.88 -48.86
C THR A 133 -16.69 4.44 -48.59
N LEU A 134 -15.63 4.25 -47.80
CA LEU A 134 -15.07 2.92 -47.48
C LEU A 134 -16.04 2.09 -46.61
N SER A 135 -16.44 0.92 -47.12
CA SER A 135 -17.43 0.03 -46.50
C SER A 135 -16.89 -0.72 -45.28
N MET A 136 -17.77 -1.32 -44.48
CA MET A 136 -17.33 -2.16 -43.35
C MET A 136 -16.65 -3.46 -43.82
N GLU A 137 -17.08 -4.00 -44.95
CA GLU A 137 -16.54 -5.22 -45.56
C GLU A 137 -15.12 -4.98 -46.09
N GLU A 138 -14.91 -3.87 -46.83
CA GLU A 138 -13.59 -3.40 -47.26
C GLU A 138 -12.66 -3.14 -46.05
N ILE A 139 -13.20 -2.56 -44.98
CA ILE A 139 -12.47 -2.37 -43.70
C ILE A 139 -12.15 -3.72 -43.02
N GLU A 140 -12.82 -4.82 -43.33
CA GLU A 140 -12.45 -6.16 -42.86
C GLU A 140 -11.48 -6.87 -43.79
N GLU A 141 -11.62 -6.74 -45.11
CA GLU A 141 -10.64 -7.22 -46.08
C GLU A 141 -9.27 -6.60 -45.84
N LEU A 142 -9.22 -5.28 -45.61
CA LEU A 142 -7.99 -4.56 -45.23
C LEU A 142 -7.36 -5.06 -43.90
N LYS A 143 -8.12 -5.73 -43.02
CA LYS A 143 -7.56 -6.40 -41.82
C LYS A 143 -7.14 -7.84 -42.12
N LYS A 144 -7.92 -8.56 -42.93
CA LYS A 144 -7.72 -9.97 -43.28
C LYS A 144 -6.50 -10.16 -44.20
N ALA A 145 -6.25 -9.20 -45.09
CA ALA A 145 -5.19 -9.27 -46.09
C ALA A 145 -3.77 -9.18 -45.48
N GLY A 146 -3.59 -8.56 -44.31
CA GLY A 146 -2.29 -8.40 -43.65
C GLY A 146 -1.29 -7.46 -44.35
N THR A 147 -1.47 -7.19 -45.64
CA THR A 147 -0.61 -6.38 -46.54
C THR A 147 -0.67 -4.87 -46.31
N GLY A 148 -1.01 -4.43 -45.09
CA GLY A 148 -1.09 -3.02 -44.74
C GLY A 148 -1.06 -2.85 -43.23
N SER A 149 -0.15 -2.01 -42.75
CA SER A 149 -0.05 -1.68 -41.34
C SER A 149 -1.34 -1.01 -40.84
N GLY A 150 -1.52 -0.95 -39.52
CA GLY A 150 -2.63 -0.19 -38.94
C GLY A 150 -2.67 1.29 -39.38
N LYS A 151 -1.55 1.85 -39.84
CA LYS A 151 -1.43 3.22 -40.38
C LYS A 151 -2.02 3.35 -41.78
N ASP A 152 -1.84 2.34 -42.63
CA ASP A 152 -2.36 2.32 -44.01
C ASP A 152 -3.89 2.22 -44.03
N ILE A 153 -4.46 1.44 -43.10
CA ILE A 153 -5.91 1.38 -42.87
C ILE A 153 -6.44 2.76 -42.45
N ILE A 154 -5.71 3.49 -41.60
CA ILE A 154 -6.09 4.86 -41.19
C ILE A 154 -5.97 5.82 -42.37
N ALA A 155 -4.88 5.79 -43.14
CA ALA A 155 -4.68 6.65 -44.31
C ALA A 155 -5.80 6.47 -45.35
N LYS A 156 -6.14 5.22 -45.71
CA LYS A 156 -7.27 4.90 -46.59
C LYS A 156 -8.59 5.40 -46.04
N ILE A 157 -8.83 5.24 -44.73
CA ILE A 157 -10.04 5.74 -44.05
C ILE A 157 -10.13 7.27 -44.09
N MET A 158 -9.02 7.99 -43.96
CA MET A 158 -8.98 9.46 -43.98
C MET A 158 -9.20 9.99 -45.39
N ALA A 159 -8.56 9.40 -46.41
CA ALA A 159 -8.78 9.74 -47.81
C ALA A 159 -10.21 9.44 -48.30
N ALA A 160 -10.85 8.40 -47.74
CA ALA A 160 -12.24 8.02 -48.04
C ALA A 160 -13.31 8.89 -47.33
N HIS A 161 -12.92 9.95 -46.62
CA HIS A 161 -13.83 10.77 -45.83
C HIS A 161 -14.16 12.11 -46.51
N LYS A 162 -15.23 12.16 -47.32
CA LYS A 162 -15.62 13.31 -48.17
C LYS A 162 -15.56 14.66 -47.47
N ALA A 163 -16.08 14.72 -46.23
CA ALA A 163 -16.20 15.93 -45.43
C ALA A 163 -15.11 16.01 -44.35
N LEU A 164 -13.85 15.75 -44.71
CA LEU A 164 -12.74 15.81 -43.74
C LEU A 164 -12.40 17.25 -43.38
N ASP A 165 -12.39 18.13 -44.39
CA ASP A 165 -11.98 19.54 -44.26
C ASP A 165 -13.01 20.42 -43.55
N GLU A 166 -14.29 20.06 -43.54
CA GLU A 166 -15.33 20.73 -42.72
C GLU A 166 -15.04 20.66 -41.20
N LYS A 167 -14.05 19.87 -40.77
CA LYS A 167 -13.72 19.68 -39.35
C LYS A 167 -12.72 20.72 -38.86
N THR A 168 -12.99 21.25 -37.67
CA THR A 168 -12.01 22.02 -36.90
C THR A 168 -10.77 21.18 -36.56
N ALA A 169 -9.60 21.81 -36.37
CA ALA A 169 -8.35 21.11 -36.05
C ALA A 169 -8.48 20.15 -34.85
N PHE A 170 -9.18 20.57 -33.79
CA PHE A 170 -9.48 19.70 -32.64
C PHE A 170 -10.41 18.54 -32.96
N SER A 171 -11.38 18.74 -33.85
CA SER A 171 -12.30 17.68 -34.32
C SER A 171 -11.59 16.66 -35.21
N LEU A 172 -10.66 17.13 -36.06
CA LEU A 172 -9.77 16.30 -36.87
C LEU A 172 -8.84 15.47 -35.98
N ALA A 173 -8.14 16.10 -35.04
CA ALA A 173 -7.27 15.41 -34.07
C ALA A 173 -8.02 14.35 -33.25
N LYS A 174 -9.23 14.68 -32.76
CA LYS A 174 -10.12 13.74 -32.04
C LYS A 174 -10.57 12.57 -32.94
N TYR A 175 -10.84 12.82 -34.22
CA TYR A 175 -11.18 11.79 -35.19
C TYR A 175 -9.98 10.85 -35.44
N THR A 176 -8.78 11.41 -35.68
CA THR A 176 -7.53 10.67 -35.89
C THR A 176 -7.16 9.82 -34.68
N LEU A 177 -7.20 10.37 -33.45
CA LEU A 177 -6.95 9.59 -32.21
C LEU A 177 -7.96 8.44 -32.03
N ARG A 178 -9.24 8.65 -32.39
CA ARG A 178 -10.25 7.59 -32.33
C ARG A 178 -9.97 6.46 -33.35
N LYS A 179 -9.39 6.78 -34.51
CA LYS A 179 -8.97 5.78 -35.51
C LYS A 179 -7.67 5.10 -35.10
N SER A 180 -6.67 5.82 -34.60
CA SER A 180 -5.40 5.24 -34.14
C SER A 180 -5.61 4.24 -33.00
N LYS A 181 -6.42 4.58 -31.99
CA LYS A 181 -6.85 3.65 -30.92
C LYS A 181 -7.66 2.44 -31.39
N LYS A 182 -8.22 2.45 -32.60
CA LYS A 182 -9.01 1.34 -33.17
C LYS A 182 -8.19 0.40 -34.06
N TYR A 183 -7.22 0.92 -34.81
CA TYR A 183 -6.51 0.18 -35.87
C TYR A 183 -5.01 -0.04 -35.63
N LEU A 184 -4.34 0.74 -34.78
CA LEU A 184 -2.92 0.49 -34.46
C LEU A 184 -2.78 -0.65 -33.44
N LYS A 185 -1.86 -1.57 -33.69
CA LYS A 185 -1.54 -2.72 -32.83
C LYS A 185 -0.58 -2.32 -31.70
N ARG A 186 -0.92 -1.23 -31.00
CA ARG A 186 -0.11 -0.65 -29.91
C ARG A 186 -0.54 -1.17 -28.54
N PHE A 187 0.38 -1.21 -27.58
CA PHE A 187 0.11 -1.45 -26.17
C PHE A 187 1.24 -0.84 -25.32
N THR A 188 0.96 -0.48 -24.06
CA THR A 188 1.99 0.04 -23.13
C THR A 188 2.20 -1.00 -22.02
N VAL A 189 3.46 -1.33 -21.72
CA VAL A 189 3.79 -2.21 -20.59
C VAL A 189 4.05 -1.36 -19.35
N LEU A 190 3.22 -1.54 -18.33
CA LEU A 190 3.35 -0.92 -17.01
C LEU A 190 3.88 -1.98 -16.01
N PRO A 191 4.60 -1.56 -14.96
CA PRO A 191 5.04 -2.47 -13.91
C PRO A 191 3.86 -2.99 -13.08
N MET A 192 4.13 -3.96 -12.20
CA MET A 192 3.21 -4.37 -11.13
C MET A 192 3.71 -3.81 -9.79
N ASP A 193 3.06 -2.74 -9.33
CA ASP A 193 3.21 -2.14 -8.00
C ASP A 193 1.87 -2.21 -7.24
N ALA A 194 1.85 -1.86 -5.95
CA ALA A 194 0.63 -1.97 -5.14
C ALA A 194 -0.50 -1.03 -5.61
N SER A 195 -0.16 0.18 -6.09
CA SER A 195 -1.12 1.13 -6.66
C SER A 195 -1.78 0.58 -7.93
N MET A 196 -1.00 0.09 -8.88
CA MET A 196 -1.44 -0.49 -10.15
C MET A 196 -2.26 -1.77 -9.93
N LEU A 197 -1.87 -2.61 -8.97
CA LEU A 197 -2.69 -3.75 -8.56
C LEU A 197 -4.04 -3.29 -7.97
N GLY A 198 -4.05 -2.19 -7.22
CA GLY A 198 -5.27 -1.51 -6.78
C GLY A 198 -6.16 -1.04 -7.94
N GLU A 199 -5.61 -0.29 -8.90
CA GLU A 199 -6.32 0.18 -10.11
C GLU A 199 -6.97 -1.01 -10.86
N VAL A 200 -6.19 -2.07 -11.09
CA VAL A 200 -6.64 -3.32 -11.74
C VAL A 200 -7.73 -4.05 -10.95
N MET A 201 -7.59 -4.19 -9.63
CA MET A 201 -8.57 -4.90 -8.81
C MET A 201 -9.85 -4.09 -8.65
N ILE A 202 -9.76 -2.76 -8.62
CA ILE A 202 -10.90 -1.86 -8.72
C ILE A 202 -11.64 -2.06 -10.05
N GLU A 203 -10.95 -2.02 -11.20
CA GLU A 203 -11.56 -2.25 -12.52
C GLU A 203 -12.31 -3.58 -12.62
N ARG A 204 -11.82 -4.64 -11.94
CA ARG A 204 -12.32 -6.03 -12.10
C ARG A 204 -13.29 -6.49 -11.00
N GLU A 205 -12.89 -6.33 -9.75
CA GLU A 205 -13.50 -6.97 -8.56
C GLU A 205 -13.52 -5.99 -7.37
N GLY A 206 -13.77 -4.68 -7.59
CA GLY A 206 -13.56 -3.63 -6.56
C GLY A 206 -14.11 -3.92 -5.15
N HIS A 207 -15.28 -4.56 -5.05
CA HIS A 207 -15.87 -5.00 -3.78
C HIS A 207 -14.96 -5.91 -2.94
N ARG A 208 -14.15 -6.77 -3.58
CA ARG A 208 -13.17 -7.68 -2.96
C ARG A 208 -12.03 -6.94 -2.27
N VAL A 209 -11.70 -5.75 -2.77
CA VAL A 209 -10.68 -4.87 -2.20
C VAL A 209 -11.30 -3.69 -1.44
N MET A 210 -12.57 -3.79 -1.04
CA MET A 210 -13.31 -2.72 -0.33
C MET A 210 -13.28 -1.36 -1.08
N ASP A 211 -13.21 -1.41 -2.42
CA ASP A 211 -13.00 -0.29 -3.35
C ASP A 211 -11.83 0.67 -2.96
N ILE A 212 -10.78 0.14 -2.31
CA ILE A 212 -9.64 0.92 -1.81
C ILE A 212 -8.76 1.50 -2.93
N ARG A 213 -8.96 2.78 -3.23
CA ARG A 213 -8.20 3.51 -4.26
C ARG A 213 -6.78 3.89 -3.82
N GLU A 214 -5.95 4.23 -4.80
CA GLU A 214 -4.55 4.65 -4.62
C GLU A 214 -4.39 5.76 -3.57
N GLU A 215 -5.24 6.80 -3.59
CA GLU A 215 -5.14 7.88 -2.61
C GLU A 215 -5.43 7.41 -1.18
N SER A 216 -6.28 6.40 -1.01
CA SER A 216 -6.57 5.78 0.29
C SER A 216 -5.40 4.90 0.76
N GLN A 217 -4.79 4.11 -0.13
CA GLN A 217 -3.60 3.32 0.20
C GLN A 217 -2.43 4.21 0.65
N GLY A 218 -2.20 5.32 -0.08
CA GLY A 218 -1.20 6.34 0.29
C GLY A 218 -1.50 6.97 1.65
N LEU A 219 -2.76 7.39 1.87
CA LEU A 219 -3.22 8.03 3.10
C LEU A 219 -3.10 7.10 4.33
N ILE A 220 -3.43 5.81 4.18
CA ILE A 220 -3.30 4.79 5.23
C ILE A 220 -1.83 4.61 5.63
N GLY A 221 -0.94 4.37 4.65
CA GLY A 221 0.49 4.19 4.93
C GLY A 221 1.16 5.42 5.55
N ALA A 222 0.70 6.62 5.18
CA ALA A 222 1.17 7.88 5.77
C ALA A 222 0.71 8.06 7.22
N TRP A 223 -0.58 7.94 7.52
CA TRP A 223 -1.09 8.11 8.89
C TRP A 223 -0.64 7.01 9.85
N ALA A 224 -0.43 5.79 9.36
CA ALA A 224 0.10 4.69 10.16
C ALA A 224 1.62 4.79 10.40
N ASN A 225 2.28 5.81 9.82
CA ASN A 225 3.73 6.00 9.83
C ASN A 225 4.46 4.70 9.43
N ILE A 226 4.13 4.16 8.26
CA ILE A 226 4.69 2.91 7.76
C ILE A 226 5.97 3.23 6.98
N HIS A 227 7.09 2.69 7.43
CA HIS A 227 8.42 2.88 6.84
C HIS A 227 9.29 1.63 7.09
N TYR A 228 10.45 1.55 6.46
CA TYR A 228 11.46 0.56 6.83
C TYR A 228 11.89 0.78 8.30
N GLY A 229 11.79 -0.24 9.14
CA GLY A 229 12.14 -0.18 10.57
C GLY A 229 13.64 -0.11 10.87
N GLY A 230 14.49 -0.36 9.88
CA GLY A 230 15.94 -0.45 10.06
C GLY A 230 16.38 -1.68 10.85
N ALA A 231 17.69 -1.78 11.10
CA ALA A 231 18.26 -2.68 12.10
C ALA A 231 18.12 -2.12 13.54
N CYS A 232 17.01 -1.42 13.84
CA CYS A 232 16.79 -0.84 15.15
C CYS A 232 16.54 -1.95 16.18
N GLU A 233 17.36 -2.01 17.22
CA GLU A 233 17.25 -3.02 18.27
C GLU A 233 15.89 -2.95 18.99
N LEU A 234 15.38 -4.12 19.37
CA LEU A 234 14.19 -4.26 20.21
C LEU A 234 14.53 -3.88 21.65
N GLN A 235 14.03 -2.73 22.11
CA GLN A 235 14.21 -2.28 23.48
C GLN A 235 13.05 -2.80 24.35
N PRO A 236 13.29 -3.24 25.60
CA PRO A 236 12.21 -3.57 26.51
C PRO A 236 11.36 -2.32 26.81
N SER A 237 10.05 -2.48 26.90
CA SER A 237 9.13 -1.36 27.13
C SER A 237 9.10 -0.94 28.60
N ASP A 238 9.46 0.32 28.88
CA ASP A 238 9.28 0.95 30.20
C ASP A 238 7.81 1.01 30.68
N THR A 239 6.85 0.64 29.81
CA THR A 239 5.40 0.88 30.00
C THR A 239 4.52 -0.36 29.88
N GLN A 240 5.07 -1.49 29.46
CA GLN A 240 4.35 -2.75 29.25
C GLN A 240 5.28 -3.93 29.59
N GLU A 241 4.99 -4.67 30.65
CA GLU A 241 5.84 -5.77 31.11
C GLU A 241 5.95 -6.88 30.04
N GLY A 242 7.18 -7.29 29.73
CA GLY A 242 7.46 -8.28 28.69
C GLY A 242 7.35 -7.79 27.23
N ALA A 243 6.88 -6.55 27.01
CA ALA A 243 6.77 -5.98 25.66
C ALA A 243 8.12 -5.47 25.13
N PHE A 244 8.29 -5.52 23.81
CA PHE A 244 9.43 -4.94 23.11
C PHE A 244 8.98 -3.86 22.12
N VAL A 245 9.67 -2.73 22.17
CA VAL A 245 9.40 -1.50 21.40
C VAL A 245 10.56 -1.23 20.43
N GLY A 246 10.23 -0.73 19.25
CA GLY A 246 11.20 -0.44 18.20
C GLY A 246 11.26 -1.55 17.14
N GLY A 247 12.25 -1.44 16.25
CA GLY A 247 12.42 -2.35 15.12
C GLY A 247 11.41 -2.20 13.98
N GLY A 248 10.30 -1.47 14.14
CA GLY A 248 9.25 -1.37 13.12
C GLY A 248 8.36 -2.61 13.12
N ARG A 249 7.43 -2.69 14.07
CA ARG A 249 6.46 -3.78 14.23
C ARG A 249 5.05 -3.21 14.10
N TRP A 250 4.36 -3.51 12.99
CA TRP A 250 2.99 -3.05 12.76
C TRP A 250 1.99 -4.20 12.83
N LEU A 251 0.86 -3.95 13.48
CA LEU A 251 -0.28 -4.85 13.57
C LEU A 251 -1.27 -4.51 12.44
N VAL A 252 -1.77 -5.53 11.73
CA VAL A 252 -2.61 -5.34 10.55
C VAL A 252 -3.84 -6.25 10.62
N VAL A 253 -5.01 -5.74 10.26
CA VAL A 253 -6.19 -6.54 9.90
C VAL A 253 -6.53 -6.21 8.45
N ASP A 254 -6.52 -7.19 7.56
CA ASP A 254 -6.70 -6.98 6.11
C ASP A 254 -7.60 -8.06 5.48
N ASP A 255 -8.84 -7.68 5.14
CA ASP A 255 -9.78 -8.51 4.39
C ASP A 255 -9.71 -8.27 2.86
N THR A 256 -8.88 -7.32 2.38
CA THR A 256 -8.79 -6.94 0.95
C THR A 256 -8.09 -7.98 0.06
N GLY A 257 -7.84 -9.19 0.57
CA GLY A 257 -7.07 -10.23 -0.12
C GLY A 257 -5.55 -10.02 -0.08
N GLY A 258 -5.06 -9.11 0.77
CA GLY A 258 -3.65 -8.77 0.92
C GLY A 258 -3.20 -7.53 0.15
N LEU A 259 -4.12 -6.69 -0.36
CA LEU A 259 -3.75 -5.45 -1.08
C LEU A 259 -3.20 -4.38 -0.11
N VAL A 260 -3.80 -4.24 1.06
CA VAL A 260 -3.26 -3.35 2.10
C VAL A 260 -1.92 -3.89 2.58
N VAL A 261 -1.82 -5.19 2.90
CA VAL A 261 -0.55 -5.84 3.26
C VAL A 261 0.54 -5.61 2.19
N ALA A 262 0.21 -5.64 0.90
CA ALA A 262 1.15 -5.31 -0.18
C ALA A 262 1.64 -3.86 -0.09
N SER A 263 0.72 -2.90 -0.02
CA SER A 263 1.05 -1.46 0.04
C SER A 263 1.88 -1.09 1.29
N LEU A 264 1.66 -1.78 2.41
CA LEU A 264 2.48 -1.63 3.62
C LEU A 264 3.86 -2.28 3.45
N ALA A 265 3.92 -3.50 2.92
CA ALA A 265 5.16 -4.23 2.66
C ALA A 265 6.08 -3.52 1.67
N GLU A 266 5.53 -2.79 0.70
CA GLU A 266 6.26 -1.98 -0.26
C GLU A 266 6.99 -0.82 0.43
N LYS A 267 6.28 -0.08 1.29
CA LYS A 267 6.82 1.02 2.11
C LYS A 267 7.83 0.56 3.16
N MET A 268 7.76 -0.71 3.55
CA MET A 268 8.72 -1.39 4.44
C MET A 268 9.88 -2.08 3.72
N GLY A 269 9.95 -2.03 2.38
CA GLY A 269 11.02 -2.63 1.58
C GLY A 269 11.03 -4.17 1.55
N ILE A 270 9.92 -4.84 1.89
CA ILE A 270 9.83 -6.30 2.03
C ILE A 270 8.84 -6.97 1.04
N LEU A 271 8.15 -6.19 0.20
CA LEU A 271 7.18 -6.73 -0.77
C LEU A 271 7.83 -7.54 -1.90
N TYR A 272 9.02 -7.14 -2.35
CA TYR A 272 9.71 -7.73 -3.49
C TYR A 272 10.82 -8.69 -3.02
N PRO A 273 11.15 -9.74 -3.79
CA PRO A 273 12.42 -10.44 -3.59
C PRO A 273 13.61 -9.49 -3.79
N PRO A 274 14.76 -9.73 -3.11
CA PRO A 274 16.01 -9.06 -3.43
C PRO A 274 16.42 -9.34 -4.88
N GLU A 275 17.23 -8.48 -5.47
CA GLU A 275 17.74 -8.71 -6.82
C GLU A 275 18.90 -9.71 -6.75
N GLU A 276 19.13 -10.51 -7.80
CA GLU A 276 20.18 -11.55 -7.78
C GLU A 276 21.59 -10.95 -7.66
N ASP A 277 21.71 -9.66 -8.01
CA ASP A 277 22.89 -8.81 -7.87
C ASP A 277 23.14 -8.36 -6.40
N ASP A 278 22.21 -8.57 -5.46
CA ASP A 278 22.39 -8.32 -4.01
C ASP A 278 23.11 -9.49 -3.29
N PHE A 279 23.52 -10.54 -4.02
CA PHE A 279 24.17 -11.75 -3.49
C PHE A 279 25.68 -11.81 -3.80
N ASP A 280 26.41 -10.70 -3.62
CA ASP A 280 27.87 -10.65 -3.73
C ASP A 280 28.54 -9.98 -2.51
N ASP A 281 29.75 -10.48 -2.20
CA ASP A 281 30.83 -9.79 -1.49
C ASP A 281 30.58 -9.23 -0.06
N SER A 282 29.92 -9.98 0.83
CA SER A 282 29.95 -9.71 2.28
C SER A 282 29.97 -10.94 3.21
N SER A 283 30.27 -12.13 2.68
CA SER A 283 30.37 -13.37 3.48
C SER A 283 31.52 -14.31 3.08
N GLU A 284 32.53 -13.82 2.36
CA GLU A 284 33.76 -14.60 2.02
C GLU A 284 35.03 -14.08 2.73
N GLU A 285 34.92 -13.08 3.63
CA GLU A 285 36.01 -12.68 4.53
C GLU A 285 36.10 -13.57 5.80
N ASP A 286 36.36 -14.87 5.64
CA ASP A 286 37.06 -15.69 6.67
C ASP A 286 37.42 -17.12 6.17
N ASP A 287 38.21 -17.23 5.08
CA ASP A 287 38.84 -18.51 4.68
C ASP A 287 40.37 -18.34 4.54
N ALA A 288 41.08 -18.58 5.65
CA ALA A 288 42.51 -18.40 5.75
C ALA A 288 43.28 -19.50 4.99
N LYS A 289 43.81 -19.15 3.82
CA LYS A 289 44.67 -20.03 3.00
C LYS A 289 45.92 -20.49 3.77
N PRO A 290 46.24 -21.79 3.76
CA PRO A 290 47.61 -22.25 3.91
C PRO A 290 48.32 -22.28 2.55
N GLU A 291 49.44 -21.56 2.47
CA GLU A 291 50.59 -21.88 1.60
C GLU A 291 51.17 -23.25 2.06
N ASP A 292 51.85 -24.08 1.27
CA ASP A 292 52.19 -24.13 -0.17
C ASP A 292 52.55 -25.62 -0.48
N GLU A 293 52.61 -26.05 -1.76
CA GLU A 293 53.66 -26.93 -2.33
C GLU A 293 53.40 -27.38 -3.79
N GLU A 294 54.48 -27.68 -4.49
CA GLU A 294 54.73 -27.55 -5.92
C GLU A 294 54.05 -28.54 -6.91
N MET A 295 53.69 -28.01 -8.09
CA MET A 295 53.97 -28.53 -9.45
C MET A 295 53.60 -29.98 -9.86
N ALA A 296 52.80 -30.15 -10.93
CA ALA A 296 53.33 -30.42 -12.29
C ALA A 296 52.28 -30.75 -13.38
N ASP A 297 52.39 -30.03 -14.50
CA ASP A 297 52.04 -30.37 -15.90
C ASP A 297 50.59 -30.71 -16.36
N ALA A 298 50.42 -30.72 -17.68
CA ALA A 298 49.16 -30.66 -18.46
C ALA A 298 49.03 -31.89 -19.41
N PRO A 299 48.09 -32.00 -20.40
CA PRO A 299 47.10 -31.03 -20.88
C PRO A 299 45.66 -31.56 -21.09
N VAL A 300 44.83 -30.70 -21.70
CA VAL A 300 43.42 -30.89 -22.10
C VAL A 300 43.29 -31.74 -23.36
N GLU A 301 42.21 -32.52 -23.46
CA GLU A 301 41.60 -32.87 -24.76
C GLU A 301 40.06 -32.87 -24.66
N GLN A 302 39.36 -32.88 -25.81
CA GLN A 302 37.94 -32.52 -25.94
C GLN A 302 37.06 -33.69 -26.44
N GLU A 303 35.75 -33.59 -26.21
CA GLU A 303 34.66 -33.74 -27.20
C GLU A 303 33.37 -34.48 -26.73
N ALA A 304 32.26 -34.05 -27.36
CA ALA A 304 31.05 -34.78 -27.74
C ALA A 304 30.15 -35.54 -26.71
N GLN A 305 28.85 -35.31 -26.91
CA GLN A 305 27.70 -36.09 -26.43
C GLN A 305 27.26 -37.10 -27.54
N PRO A 306 26.12 -37.81 -27.45
CA PRO A 306 25.50 -38.60 -26.37
C PRO A 306 25.27 -40.07 -26.84
N VAL A 307 24.50 -40.90 -26.10
CA VAL A 307 23.30 -41.62 -26.61
C VAL A 307 22.65 -42.53 -25.54
N GLU A 308 21.37 -42.76 -25.77
CA GLU A 308 20.25 -43.36 -25.05
C GLU A 308 20.33 -44.78 -24.42
N GLN A 309 19.60 -44.92 -23.29
CA GLN A 309 18.57 -45.93 -22.97
C GLN A 309 18.85 -47.45 -22.74
N GLN A 310 18.02 -48.00 -21.82
CA GLN A 310 17.60 -49.42 -21.65
C GLN A 310 18.66 -50.48 -21.22
N SER A 311 18.32 -51.61 -20.58
CA SER A 311 17.23 -51.92 -19.59
C SER A 311 17.41 -53.32 -18.95
N ALA A 312 16.99 -53.46 -17.68
CA ALA A 312 16.50 -54.68 -17.01
C ALA A 312 17.43 -55.87 -16.62
N ALA A 313 17.20 -56.32 -15.37
CA ALA A 313 17.18 -57.70 -14.85
C ALA A 313 18.45 -58.59 -14.86
N GLY A 314 19.03 -58.75 -13.66
CA GLY A 314 20.15 -59.63 -13.34
C GLY A 314 19.85 -61.13 -13.18
N GLU A 315 20.88 -61.87 -12.76
CA GLU A 315 20.81 -63.09 -11.93
C GLU A 315 22.18 -63.34 -11.25
N GLU A 316 22.28 -64.32 -10.34
CA GLU A 316 23.45 -64.67 -9.52
C GLU A 316 23.72 -66.19 -9.66
N ILE A 317 24.84 -66.84 -9.28
CA ILE A 317 26.02 -66.58 -8.42
C ILE A 317 27.21 -67.40 -9.03
N ASP A 318 28.48 -67.45 -8.61
CA ASP A 318 29.33 -66.90 -7.53
C ASP A 318 30.81 -66.86 -8.03
N GLY A 319 31.74 -66.25 -7.29
CA GLY A 319 33.18 -66.34 -7.58
C GLY A 319 34.07 -65.61 -6.55
N THR A 320 34.79 -66.36 -5.71
CA THR A 320 35.62 -65.82 -4.62
C THR A 320 37.06 -65.49 -5.03
N ALA A 321 37.56 -64.29 -4.67
CA ALA A 321 38.84 -64.05 -3.96
C ALA A 321 39.27 -62.56 -3.91
N ASP A 322 39.99 -62.20 -2.83
CA ASP A 322 40.96 -61.10 -2.64
C ASP A 322 40.73 -59.69 -3.22
N GLY A 323 40.27 -58.80 -2.35
CA GLY A 323 41.25 -58.02 -1.57
C GLY A 323 41.85 -56.74 -2.15
N THR A 324 41.12 -55.61 -2.09
CA THR A 324 41.63 -54.35 -1.50
C THR A 324 40.49 -53.32 -1.32
N ALA A 325 40.17 -52.97 -0.07
CA ALA A 325 39.09 -52.02 0.22
C ALA A 325 39.57 -50.55 0.11
N GLN A 326 39.41 -49.93 -1.06
CA GLN A 326 39.52 -48.48 -1.17
C GLN A 326 38.36 -47.82 -0.39
N LYS A 327 38.67 -46.90 0.52
CA LYS A 327 37.65 -46.11 1.23
C LYS A 327 36.90 -45.24 0.21
N PRO A 328 35.56 -45.16 0.23
CA PRO A 328 34.85 -44.18 -0.58
C PRO A 328 35.31 -42.79 -0.16
N ARG A 329 35.67 -41.95 -1.15
CA ARG A 329 35.94 -40.53 -0.91
C ARG A 329 34.70 -39.93 -0.25
N PRO A 330 34.82 -39.10 0.81
CA PRO A 330 33.66 -38.44 1.37
C PRO A 330 33.03 -37.58 0.28
N PHE A 331 31.73 -37.76 0.03
CA PHE A 331 30.96 -36.76 -0.72
C PHE A 331 31.19 -35.41 -0.04
N SER A 332 31.61 -34.40 -0.80
CA SER A 332 31.59 -33.02 -0.32
C SER A 332 30.15 -32.71 0.06
N GLY A 333 29.90 -32.64 1.37
CA GLY A 333 28.58 -32.36 1.88
C GLY A 333 28.19 -30.96 1.43
N ARG A 334 27.27 -30.86 0.46
CA ARG A 334 26.57 -29.60 0.16
C ARG A 334 26.19 -28.99 1.50
N SER A 335 26.68 -27.78 1.76
CA SER A 335 26.47 -27.12 3.04
C SER A 335 24.98 -27.14 3.34
N ASN A 336 24.60 -27.59 4.55
CA ASN A 336 23.20 -27.58 4.97
C ASN A 336 22.79 -26.12 5.14
N GLN A 337 22.32 -25.53 4.04
CA GLN A 337 21.84 -24.16 3.96
C GLN A 337 20.89 -23.93 5.13
N LYS A 338 21.29 -23.06 6.07
CA LYS A 338 20.66 -22.96 7.39
C LYS A 338 19.17 -22.67 7.18
N VAL A 339 18.32 -23.64 7.53
CA VAL A 339 16.87 -23.56 7.23
C VAL A 339 16.25 -22.43 8.05
N ILE A 340 16.12 -21.27 7.42
CA ILE A 340 15.50 -20.08 7.99
C ILE A 340 14.06 -20.44 8.40
N PRO A 341 13.65 -20.27 9.66
CA PRO A 341 12.28 -20.58 10.06
C PRO A 341 11.31 -19.54 9.47
N ALA A 342 10.17 -19.97 8.94
CA ALA A 342 9.11 -19.03 8.56
C ALA A 342 8.70 -18.15 9.75
N GLN A 343 8.36 -16.88 9.46
CA GLN A 343 7.84 -15.88 10.40
C GLN A 343 8.78 -15.63 11.60
N SER A 344 10.09 -15.53 11.35
CA SER A 344 11.14 -15.43 12.37
C SER A 344 11.86 -14.09 12.46
N ALA A 345 11.53 -13.09 11.63
CA ALA A 345 12.19 -11.79 11.73
C ALA A 345 11.85 -11.11 13.07
N PRO A 346 12.83 -10.57 13.81
CA PRO A 346 12.57 -9.81 15.04
C PRO A 346 12.08 -8.39 14.73
N VAL A 347 12.52 -7.81 13.62
CA VAL A 347 12.34 -6.39 13.25
C VAL A 347 11.78 -6.26 11.83
N ASN A 348 11.24 -5.08 11.50
CA ASN A 348 10.59 -4.72 10.24
C ASN A 348 9.48 -5.71 9.85
N THR A 349 8.52 -5.96 10.75
CA THR A 349 7.52 -7.04 10.58
C THR A 349 6.09 -6.55 10.52
N LEU A 350 5.32 -7.15 9.60
CA LEU A 350 3.86 -7.04 9.57
C LEU A 350 3.25 -8.26 10.28
N THR A 351 2.41 -8.01 11.28
CA THR A 351 1.65 -9.05 11.98
C THR A 351 0.19 -8.98 11.54
N LEU A 352 -0.24 -9.92 10.70
CA LEU A 352 -1.58 -9.99 10.14
C LEU A 352 -2.52 -10.82 11.04
N LEU A 353 -3.53 -10.16 11.59
CA LEU A 353 -4.69 -10.76 12.24
C LEU A 353 -5.72 -11.17 11.19
N HIS A 354 -6.28 -12.38 11.32
CA HIS A 354 -7.31 -12.90 10.41
C HIS A 354 -8.43 -13.68 11.12
N SER A 355 -9.60 -13.71 10.49
CA SER A 355 -10.82 -14.41 10.96
C SER A 355 -10.87 -15.89 10.57
N HIS A 356 -10.28 -16.26 9.43
CA HIS A 356 -10.29 -17.63 8.91
C HIS A 356 -9.13 -18.48 9.46
N ALA A 357 -9.13 -19.79 9.18
CA ALA A 357 -8.05 -20.71 9.58
C ALA A 357 -6.70 -20.44 8.87
N GLN A 358 -6.70 -19.63 7.81
CA GLN A 358 -5.52 -19.15 7.09
C GLN A 358 -5.73 -17.69 6.66
N PRO A 359 -4.67 -16.86 6.56
CA PRO A 359 -4.79 -15.47 6.10
C PRO A 359 -5.12 -15.40 4.59
N ASN A 360 -6.10 -14.57 4.22
CA ASN A 360 -6.44 -14.31 2.82
C ASN A 360 -5.48 -13.27 2.21
N VAL A 361 -4.29 -13.71 1.80
CA VAL A 361 -3.28 -12.86 1.15
C VAL A 361 -3.03 -13.24 -0.32
N ALA A 362 -4.08 -13.72 -0.99
CA ALA A 362 -4.03 -14.28 -2.35
C ALA A 362 -3.62 -13.29 -3.46
N LEU A 363 -3.53 -11.99 -3.16
CA LEU A 363 -3.01 -10.97 -4.07
C LEU A 363 -1.47 -10.85 -4.04
N LEU A 364 -0.80 -11.30 -2.98
CA LEU A 364 0.66 -11.20 -2.87
C LEU A 364 1.43 -12.03 -3.92
N LYS A 365 0.77 -13.01 -4.54
CA LYS A 365 1.33 -13.80 -5.65
C LYS A 365 1.77 -12.94 -6.84
N TYR A 366 1.17 -11.76 -7.04
CA TYR A 366 1.54 -10.83 -8.11
C TYR A 366 2.93 -10.20 -7.90
N PHE A 367 3.50 -10.34 -6.69
CA PHE A 367 4.84 -9.88 -6.33
C PHE A 367 5.83 -11.03 -6.07
N GLY A 368 5.41 -12.29 -6.29
CA GLY A 368 6.24 -13.49 -6.09
C GLY A 368 5.98 -14.25 -4.79
N TYR A 369 5.03 -13.83 -3.95
CA TYR A 369 4.71 -14.49 -2.69
C TYR A 369 3.35 -15.21 -2.74
N ASP A 370 3.36 -16.52 -3.02
CA ASP A 370 2.18 -17.37 -2.87
C ASP A 370 2.15 -18.07 -1.51
N ALA A 371 1.21 -17.67 -0.65
CA ALA A 371 0.97 -18.28 0.65
C ALA A 371 0.21 -19.62 0.60
N ALA A 372 -0.39 -19.97 -0.54
CA ALA A 372 -1.04 -21.27 -0.75
C ALA A 372 -0.07 -22.33 -1.30
N SER A 373 1.11 -21.92 -1.80
CA SER A 373 2.11 -22.84 -2.36
C SER A 373 2.67 -23.80 -1.29
N PRO A 374 2.69 -25.12 -1.53
CA PRO A 374 3.30 -26.08 -0.61
C PRO A 374 4.83 -25.97 -0.56
N THR A 375 5.43 -25.27 -1.53
CA THR A 375 6.87 -24.99 -1.65
C THR A 375 7.08 -23.48 -1.74
N GLN A 376 6.61 -22.76 -0.72
CA GLN A 376 6.83 -21.33 -0.53
C GLN A 376 8.33 -21.00 -0.55
N SER A 377 8.75 -19.98 -1.32
CA SER A 377 10.17 -19.61 -1.39
C SER A 377 10.67 -19.04 -0.06
N THR A 378 11.79 -19.58 0.42
CA THR A 378 12.50 -19.09 1.60
C THR A 378 13.34 -17.83 1.34
N THR A 379 13.51 -17.42 0.07
CA THR A 379 14.26 -16.21 -0.31
C THR A 379 13.42 -14.93 -0.30
N HIS A 380 12.09 -15.05 -0.30
CA HIS A 380 11.20 -13.91 -0.36
C HIS A 380 11.08 -13.24 1.04
N PRO A 381 11.33 -11.92 1.22
CA PRO A 381 11.41 -11.31 2.55
C PRO A 381 10.14 -11.52 3.42
N LEU A 382 8.95 -11.44 2.83
CA LEU A 382 7.70 -11.78 3.53
C LEU A 382 7.70 -13.17 4.22
N TYR A 383 8.51 -14.15 3.79
CA TYR A 383 8.64 -15.46 4.43
C TYR A 383 9.06 -15.35 5.91
N THR A 384 9.93 -14.40 6.25
CA THR A 384 10.37 -14.12 7.62
C THR A 384 9.63 -12.95 8.25
N HIS A 385 9.26 -11.93 7.47
CA HIS A 385 8.71 -10.65 7.94
C HIS A 385 7.18 -10.57 8.04
N LEU A 386 6.41 -11.42 7.33
CA LEU A 386 4.94 -11.45 7.40
C LEU A 386 4.47 -12.52 8.40
N LYS A 387 4.26 -12.11 9.65
CA LYS A 387 3.68 -12.92 10.73
C LYS A 387 2.16 -12.99 10.56
N SER A 388 1.53 -14.09 10.97
CA SER A 388 0.08 -14.29 10.84
C SER A 388 -0.48 -15.05 12.03
N LEU A 389 -1.58 -14.56 12.61
CA LEU A 389 -2.34 -15.25 13.66
C LEU A 389 -3.84 -15.04 13.51
N SER A 390 -4.63 -16.00 13.98
CA SER A 390 -6.09 -15.87 14.01
C SER A 390 -6.58 -15.08 15.23
N TRP A 391 -7.81 -14.55 15.17
CA TRP A 391 -8.48 -13.96 16.34
C TRP A 391 -8.57 -14.93 17.53
N LEU A 392 -8.76 -16.23 17.28
CA LEU A 392 -8.72 -17.26 18.34
C LEU A 392 -7.36 -17.29 19.02
N GLN A 393 -6.28 -17.37 18.23
CA GLN A 393 -4.90 -17.38 18.73
C GLN A 393 -4.51 -16.10 19.49
N LEU A 394 -5.08 -14.95 19.14
CA LEU A 394 -4.86 -13.72 19.89
C LEU A 394 -5.57 -13.75 21.25
N ILE A 395 -6.86 -14.13 21.27
CA ILE A 395 -7.74 -13.97 22.44
C ILE A 395 -7.60 -15.17 23.40
N ASN A 396 -7.87 -16.38 22.90
CA ASN A 396 -7.80 -17.65 23.63
C ASN A 396 -6.79 -18.62 22.96
N PRO A 397 -5.48 -18.43 23.15
CA PRO A 397 -4.48 -19.31 22.53
C PRO A 397 -4.53 -20.75 23.03
N GLU A 398 -5.04 -20.99 24.24
CA GLU A 398 -5.17 -22.35 24.82
C GLU A 398 -6.20 -23.22 24.09
N ASP A 399 -7.18 -22.60 23.41
CA ASP A 399 -8.15 -23.30 22.55
C ASP A 399 -7.54 -23.73 21.19
N ASP A 400 -6.35 -23.23 20.81
CA ASP A 400 -5.69 -23.60 19.55
C ASP A 400 -4.77 -24.83 19.70
N VAL A 401 -5.13 -25.89 18.96
CA VAL A 401 -4.32 -27.11 18.77
C VAL A 401 -2.94 -26.81 18.15
N GLY A 402 -2.77 -25.66 17.49
CA GLY A 402 -1.47 -25.16 17.01
C GLY A 402 -0.54 -24.60 18.09
N TYR A 403 -1.09 -24.15 19.23
CA TYR A 403 -0.35 -23.52 20.34
C TYR A 403 0.01 -24.50 21.46
N ALA A 404 -0.78 -25.57 21.66
CA ALA A 404 -0.46 -26.66 22.58
C ALA A 404 0.84 -27.40 22.20
N GLU A 405 1.74 -27.67 23.17
CA GLU A 405 3.05 -28.28 22.88
C GLU A 405 2.94 -29.76 22.44
N PRO A 406 3.46 -30.14 21.26
CA PRO A 406 3.54 -31.54 20.85
C PRO A 406 4.58 -32.30 21.70
N GLU A 407 4.22 -33.49 22.18
CA GLU A 407 5.08 -34.47 22.88
C GLU A 407 6.58 -34.33 22.57
N SER A 408 7.39 -34.08 23.61
CA SER A 408 8.85 -34.02 23.49
C SER A 408 9.44 -35.43 23.44
N VAL A 409 10.32 -35.69 22.46
CA VAL A 409 10.97 -36.98 22.28
C VAL A 409 12.48 -36.78 22.25
N THR A 410 13.22 -37.62 22.97
CA THR A 410 14.68 -37.51 23.09
C THR A 410 15.37 -37.72 21.73
N PRO A 411 16.53 -37.08 21.47
CA PRO A 411 17.23 -37.20 20.19
C PRO A 411 17.62 -38.65 19.86
N GLU A 412 17.93 -39.45 20.87
CA GLU A 412 18.20 -40.89 20.77
C GLU A 412 17.00 -41.65 20.19
N VAL A 413 15.81 -41.47 20.77
CA VAL A 413 14.58 -42.11 20.27
C VAL A 413 14.23 -41.59 18.87
N LEU A 414 14.41 -40.29 18.59
CA LEU A 414 14.23 -39.74 17.24
C LEU A 414 15.21 -40.30 16.20
N ALA A 415 16.41 -40.72 16.60
CA ALA A 415 17.36 -41.38 15.71
C ALA A 415 16.89 -42.78 15.29
N THR A 416 16.20 -43.51 16.16
CA THR A 416 15.59 -44.83 15.83
C THR A 416 14.40 -44.75 14.86
N TRP A 417 13.83 -43.56 14.65
CA TRP A 417 12.59 -43.41 13.87
C TRP A 417 12.84 -43.36 12.36
N LYS A 418 12.04 -44.14 11.60
CA LYS A 418 11.98 -44.07 10.14
C LYS A 418 11.77 -42.63 9.66
N SER A 419 12.42 -42.28 8.55
CA SER A 419 12.50 -40.91 8.00
C SER A 419 11.16 -40.17 7.93
N GLY A 420 10.08 -40.83 7.47
CA GLY A 420 8.74 -40.23 7.40
C GLY A 420 8.11 -39.88 8.76
N LYS A 421 8.34 -40.70 9.80
CA LYS A 421 7.88 -40.42 11.17
C LYS A 421 8.69 -39.26 11.76
N ARG A 422 10.02 -39.31 11.60
CA ARG A 422 10.96 -38.25 12.03
C ARG A 422 10.67 -36.90 11.35
N GLY A 423 10.42 -36.88 10.04
CA GLY A 423 10.03 -35.69 9.30
C GLY A 423 8.68 -35.12 9.73
N THR A 424 7.73 -35.98 10.09
CA THR A 424 6.41 -35.55 10.58
C THR A 424 6.47 -34.98 12.01
N TYR A 425 7.34 -35.53 12.87
CA TYR A 425 7.65 -34.94 14.18
C TYR A 425 8.20 -33.52 14.03
N TRP A 426 9.26 -33.33 13.23
CA TRP A 426 9.84 -32.00 13.01
C TRP A 426 8.87 -31.03 12.32
N ARG A 427 7.95 -31.51 11.48
CA ARG A 427 6.87 -30.68 10.90
C ARG A 427 5.85 -30.22 11.95
N LYS A 428 5.55 -31.05 12.96
CA LYS A 428 4.70 -30.64 14.10
C LYS A 428 5.44 -29.65 15.00
N ARG A 429 6.66 -29.96 15.43
CA ARG A 429 7.52 -29.10 16.29
C ARG A 429 7.72 -27.70 15.68
N ARG A 430 8.18 -27.60 14.43
CA ARG A 430 8.35 -26.29 13.75
C ARG A 430 7.04 -25.52 13.52
N ARG A 431 5.90 -26.21 13.40
CA ARG A 431 4.59 -25.54 13.33
C ARG A 431 4.26 -24.90 14.67
N TRP A 432 4.38 -25.65 15.74
CA TRP A 432 4.13 -25.19 17.12
C TRP A 432 5.11 -24.08 17.52
N GLU A 433 6.42 -24.26 17.33
CA GLU A 433 7.46 -23.26 17.61
C GLU A 433 7.16 -21.91 16.94
N ARG A 434 6.69 -21.93 15.69
CA ARG A 434 6.28 -20.73 14.96
C ARG A 434 4.98 -20.13 15.49
N VAL A 435 3.93 -20.93 15.70
CA VAL A 435 2.64 -20.43 16.21
C VAL A 435 2.82 -19.82 17.60
N LYS A 436 3.45 -20.56 18.52
CA LYS A 436 3.76 -20.08 19.86
C LYS A 436 4.57 -18.78 19.83
N ARG A 437 5.68 -18.72 19.08
CA ARG A 437 6.48 -17.48 18.96
C ARG A 437 5.63 -16.29 18.48
N VAL A 438 4.83 -16.46 17.43
CA VAL A 438 4.00 -15.37 16.89
C VAL A 438 2.90 -14.95 17.88
N VAL A 439 2.28 -15.90 18.58
CA VAL A 439 1.26 -15.62 19.62
C VAL A 439 1.86 -14.90 20.81
N ASP A 440 2.95 -15.42 21.39
CA ASP A 440 3.63 -14.87 22.56
C ASP A 440 4.11 -13.43 22.26
N GLU A 441 4.77 -13.22 21.11
CA GLU A 441 5.29 -11.92 20.66
C GLU A 441 4.18 -10.91 20.31
N THR A 442 2.99 -11.39 19.91
CA THR A 442 1.83 -10.50 19.64
C THR A 442 1.10 -10.14 20.93
N ARG A 443 0.90 -11.09 21.85
CA ARG A 443 0.27 -10.84 23.15
C ARG A 443 1.16 -10.00 24.07
N ALA A 444 2.48 -10.03 23.89
CA ALA A 444 3.42 -9.11 24.53
C ALA A 444 3.23 -7.64 24.09
N GLY A 445 2.62 -7.38 22.93
CA GLY A 445 2.35 -6.00 22.46
C GLY A 445 3.61 -5.25 22.01
N GLY A 446 3.69 -3.96 22.34
CA GLY A 446 4.79 -3.05 21.93
C GLY A 446 4.75 -2.55 20.48
N PHE A 447 3.65 -2.80 19.75
CA PHE A 447 3.53 -2.46 18.31
C PHE A 447 3.58 -0.94 18.04
N ASP A 448 4.27 -0.55 16.96
CA ASP A 448 4.48 0.82 16.48
C ASP A 448 3.24 1.47 15.86
N GLY A 449 2.31 0.66 15.34
CA GLY A 449 1.07 1.13 14.74
C GLY A 449 0.10 0.00 14.41
N LEU A 450 -1.14 0.37 14.14
CA LEU A 450 -2.24 -0.51 13.76
C LEU A 450 -2.89 0.00 12.47
N VAL A 451 -3.04 -0.90 11.50
CA VAL A 451 -3.83 -0.68 10.27
C VAL A 451 -4.99 -1.67 10.23
N VAL A 452 -6.20 -1.16 9.98
CA VAL A 452 -7.42 -1.98 9.86
C VAL A 452 -8.11 -1.66 8.54
N ALA A 453 -8.32 -2.69 7.72
CA ALA A 453 -9.21 -2.68 6.55
C ALA A 453 -9.99 -4.01 6.56
N SER A 454 -11.15 -4.01 7.22
CA SER A 454 -11.94 -5.22 7.48
C SER A 454 -13.44 -4.96 7.34
N PHE A 455 -14.20 -6.03 7.06
CA PHE A 455 -15.67 -6.02 7.11
C PHE A 455 -16.22 -6.19 8.53
N MET A 456 -15.38 -6.49 9.53
CA MET A 456 -15.78 -6.54 10.95
C MET A 456 -15.96 -5.12 11.51
N ALA A 457 -16.87 -4.96 12.48
CA ALA A 457 -17.09 -3.68 13.15
C ALA A 457 -15.80 -3.14 13.80
N PRO A 458 -15.37 -1.89 13.53
CA PRO A 458 -14.11 -1.36 14.06
C PRO A 458 -13.98 -1.42 15.59
N ALA A 459 -15.08 -1.30 16.32
CA ALA A 459 -15.07 -1.37 17.78
C ALA A 459 -14.59 -2.73 18.33
N THR A 460 -15.03 -3.86 17.75
CA THR A 460 -14.63 -5.18 18.25
C THR A 460 -13.15 -5.46 17.94
N ILE A 461 -12.64 -4.99 16.80
CA ILE A 461 -11.21 -5.01 16.48
C ILE A 461 -10.40 -4.19 17.48
N LEU A 462 -10.80 -2.94 17.73
CA LEU A 462 -10.02 -2.00 18.53
C LEU A 462 -10.02 -2.36 20.03
N LYS A 463 -11.07 -3.01 20.54
CA LYS A 463 -11.15 -3.54 21.91
C LYS A 463 -9.94 -4.43 22.25
N HIS A 464 -9.51 -5.28 21.32
CA HIS A 464 -8.41 -6.23 21.51
C HIS A 464 -7.06 -5.74 20.97
N THR A 465 -7.03 -4.83 20.00
CA THR A 465 -5.78 -4.42 19.32
C THR A 465 -5.16 -3.12 19.87
N VAL A 466 -5.97 -2.15 20.30
CA VAL A 466 -5.46 -0.89 20.87
C VAL A 466 -4.62 -1.08 22.15
N PRO A 467 -4.92 -2.04 23.05
CA PRO A 467 -4.06 -2.32 24.22
C PRO A 467 -2.64 -2.74 23.85
N LEU A 468 -2.46 -3.50 22.75
CA LEU A 468 -1.17 -4.06 22.29
C LEU A 468 -0.22 -3.00 21.70
N LEU A 469 -0.70 -1.79 21.45
CA LEU A 469 0.07 -0.68 20.89
C LEU A 469 0.85 0.08 21.96
N ARG A 470 2.07 0.51 21.61
CA ARG A 470 2.90 1.36 22.47
C ARG A 470 2.35 2.79 22.58
N GLY A 471 2.77 3.51 23.61
CA GLY A 471 2.54 4.96 23.69
C GLY A 471 3.14 5.69 22.48
N GLY A 472 2.34 6.53 21.82
CA GLY A 472 2.73 7.26 20.61
C GLY A 472 2.47 6.52 19.28
N ALA A 473 2.05 5.25 19.32
CA ALA A 473 1.69 4.49 18.12
C ALA A 473 0.50 5.11 17.38
N GLN A 474 0.44 4.94 16.06
CA GLN A 474 -0.69 5.43 15.25
C GLN A 474 -1.72 4.32 14.99
N VAL A 475 -3.00 4.67 15.08
CA VAL A 475 -4.14 3.83 14.76
C VAL A 475 -4.80 4.35 13.50
N VAL A 476 -4.94 3.49 12.48
CA VAL A 476 -5.62 3.80 11.23
C VAL A 476 -6.68 2.77 10.93
N VAL A 477 -7.91 3.21 10.66
CA VAL A 477 -9.02 2.35 10.22
C VAL A 477 -9.56 2.87 8.89
N TYR A 478 -9.58 2.02 7.88
CA TYR A 478 -10.22 2.26 6.59
C TYR A 478 -11.62 1.63 6.54
N SER A 479 -12.58 2.36 5.99
CA SER A 479 -13.91 1.86 5.64
C SER A 479 -14.32 2.41 4.27
N PRO A 480 -14.99 1.62 3.40
CA PRO A 480 -15.56 2.15 2.16
C PRO A 480 -16.64 3.21 2.40
N THR A 481 -17.39 3.11 3.51
CA THR A 481 -18.50 4.00 3.88
C THR A 481 -18.22 4.75 5.19
N ILE A 482 -18.95 5.83 5.46
CA ILE A 482 -18.63 6.80 6.52
C ILE A 482 -19.15 6.39 7.90
N GLU A 483 -20.18 5.54 7.95
CA GLU A 483 -20.96 5.26 9.16
C GLU A 483 -20.13 4.53 10.24
N PRO A 484 -19.37 3.45 9.94
CA PRO A 484 -18.57 2.75 10.96
C PRO A 484 -17.43 3.63 11.53
N VAL A 485 -16.95 4.59 10.74
CA VAL A 485 -15.94 5.57 11.18
C VAL A 485 -16.58 6.69 11.99
N THR A 486 -17.83 7.07 11.69
CA THR A 486 -18.58 8.09 12.44
C THR A 486 -18.98 7.56 13.83
N GLU A 487 -19.43 6.30 13.91
CA GLU A 487 -19.63 5.59 15.17
C GLU A 487 -18.35 5.55 16.00
N LEU A 488 -17.22 5.22 15.37
CA LEU A 488 -15.91 5.19 16.04
C LEU A 488 -15.45 6.57 16.54
N MET A 489 -15.78 7.65 15.83
CA MET A 489 -15.54 9.02 16.29
C MET A 489 -16.38 9.39 17.52
N ASP A 490 -17.61 8.85 17.66
CA ASP A 490 -18.40 9.01 18.89
C ASP A 490 -17.85 8.17 20.05
N LEU A 491 -17.44 6.92 19.80
CA LEU A 491 -16.84 6.06 20.82
C LEU A 491 -15.58 6.68 21.45
N TYR A 492 -14.81 7.44 20.68
CA TYR A 492 -13.66 8.23 21.17
C TYR A 492 -13.96 9.71 21.42
N SER A 493 -15.24 10.11 21.50
CA SER A 493 -15.63 11.50 21.71
C SER A 493 -15.19 12.05 23.07
N ARG A 494 -15.06 13.39 23.14
CA ARG A 494 -14.77 14.09 24.40
C ARG A 494 -15.84 13.82 25.46
N GLU A 495 -17.10 13.64 25.05
CA GLU A 495 -18.23 13.45 25.96
C GLU A 495 -18.21 12.05 26.56
N ARG A 496 -18.09 10.99 25.75
CA ARG A 496 -17.85 9.63 26.27
C ARG A 496 -16.57 9.52 27.08
N LYS A 497 -15.47 10.17 26.67
CA LYS A 497 -14.22 10.24 27.47
C LYS A 497 -14.44 10.88 28.84
N THR A 498 -15.29 11.90 28.94
CA THR A 498 -15.62 12.56 30.22
C THR A 498 -16.54 11.68 31.08
N ALA A 499 -17.53 11.03 30.48
CA ALA A 499 -18.44 10.11 31.16
C ALA A 499 -17.70 8.87 31.70
N PHE A 500 -16.84 8.25 30.89
CA PHE A 500 -15.99 7.12 31.29
C PHE A 500 -15.10 7.47 32.48
N ILE A 501 -14.40 8.62 32.43
CA ILE A 501 -13.59 9.13 33.55
C ILE A 501 -14.46 9.36 34.79
N GLY A 502 -15.71 9.82 34.62
CA GLY A 502 -16.70 9.99 35.69
C GLY A 502 -17.33 8.71 36.24
N ARG A 503 -17.17 7.55 35.57
CA ARG A 503 -17.62 6.22 36.04
C ARG A 503 -16.46 5.37 36.58
N THR A 504 -15.22 5.64 36.17
CA THR A 504 -14.03 4.81 36.50
C THR A 504 -12.95 5.49 37.36
N ILE A 505 -12.67 6.79 37.18
CA ILE A 505 -11.52 7.47 37.84
C ILE A 505 -11.98 8.48 38.89
N ASN A 506 -12.98 9.29 38.54
CA ASN A 506 -13.54 10.35 39.39
C ASN A 506 -15.06 10.13 39.58
N PRO A 507 -15.48 9.07 40.30
CA PRO A 507 -16.88 8.81 40.57
C PRO A 507 -17.55 9.96 41.33
N LYS A 508 -18.88 10.07 41.20
CA LYS A 508 -19.66 11.04 41.98
C LYS A 508 -19.55 10.71 43.49
N PRO A 509 -19.51 11.71 44.38
CA PRO A 509 -19.43 11.47 45.82
C PRO A 509 -20.62 10.61 46.28
N GLY A 510 -20.33 9.45 46.87
CA GLY A 510 -21.31 8.43 47.25
C GLY A 510 -21.36 7.20 46.33
N THR A 511 -20.83 7.28 45.12
CA THR A 511 -20.64 6.11 44.23
C THR A 511 -19.20 5.58 44.31
N LYS A 512 -19.04 4.25 44.18
CA LYS A 512 -17.72 3.63 43.99
C LYS A 512 -17.25 3.82 42.54
N PRO A 513 -15.94 3.76 42.26
CA PRO A 513 -15.45 3.50 40.90
C PRO A 513 -16.03 2.19 40.36
N PHE A 514 -16.29 2.13 39.05
CA PHE A 514 -16.53 0.85 38.38
C PHE A 514 -15.22 0.04 38.30
N ASP A 515 -15.31 -1.23 38.67
CA ASP A 515 -14.22 -2.20 38.67
C ASP A 515 -14.76 -3.52 38.07
N PRO A 516 -14.20 -4.03 36.94
CA PRO A 516 -14.74 -5.18 36.25
C PRO A 516 -14.59 -6.50 37.03
N GLU A 517 -13.65 -6.60 37.97
CA GLU A 517 -13.44 -7.81 38.78
C GLU A 517 -14.49 -7.97 39.88
N THR A 518 -14.92 -6.86 40.51
CA THR A 518 -15.92 -6.89 41.60
C THR A 518 -17.35 -6.56 41.19
N ALA A 519 -17.59 -6.11 39.96
CA ALA A 519 -18.92 -5.91 39.40
C ALA A 519 -19.71 -7.22 39.19
N THR A 520 -21.04 -7.12 39.17
CA THR A 520 -21.93 -8.21 38.71
C THR A 520 -21.92 -8.36 37.18
N GLU A 521 -22.50 -9.43 36.66
CA GLU A 521 -22.64 -9.63 35.21
C GLU A 521 -23.55 -8.57 34.57
N GLU A 522 -24.63 -8.18 35.26
CA GLU A 522 -25.54 -7.12 34.79
C GLU A 522 -24.84 -5.76 34.72
N GLU A 523 -24.08 -5.39 35.76
CA GLU A 523 -23.27 -4.15 35.79
C GLU A 523 -22.14 -4.16 34.76
N ARG A 524 -21.52 -5.32 34.46
CA ARG A 524 -20.53 -5.47 33.39
C ARG A 524 -21.15 -5.26 32.02
N ASN A 525 -22.31 -5.85 31.76
CA ASN A 525 -23.00 -5.72 30.48
C ASN A 525 -23.46 -4.27 30.24
N GLU A 526 -24.07 -3.62 31.25
CA GLU A 526 -24.45 -2.20 31.19
C GLU A 526 -23.22 -1.31 30.88
N PHE A 527 -22.07 -1.59 31.51
CA PHE A 527 -20.84 -0.84 31.28
C PHE A 527 -20.24 -1.10 29.88
N GLU A 528 -20.33 -2.32 29.35
CA GLU A 528 -19.87 -2.63 27.99
C GLU A 528 -20.79 -2.05 26.91
N ASP A 529 -22.11 -1.97 27.14
CA ASP A 529 -23.06 -1.27 26.26
C ASP A 529 -22.82 0.26 26.25
N ASP A 530 -22.56 0.87 27.41
CA ASP A 530 -22.16 2.28 27.52
C ASP A 530 -20.79 2.57 26.86
N PHE A 531 -19.81 1.68 27.10
CA PHE A 531 -18.38 1.87 26.80
C PHE A 531 -17.72 0.61 26.20
N PRO A 532 -18.06 0.20 24.97
CA PRO A 532 -17.48 -0.98 24.32
C PRO A 532 -15.98 -0.81 23.97
N LEU A 533 -15.50 0.43 24.01
CA LEU A 533 -14.11 0.83 23.91
C LEU A 533 -13.74 1.72 25.10
N ASN A 534 -12.48 1.67 25.53
CA ASN A 534 -11.94 2.63 26.51
C ASN A 534 -11.54 3.95 25.79
N PRO A 535 -12.32 5.05 25.95
CA PRO A 535 -12.08 6.31 25.24
C PRO A 535 -10.83 7.05 25.74
N THR A 536 -10.21 6.62 26.85
CA THR A 536 -9.00 7.27 27.38
C THR A 536 -7.76 6.96 26.55
N LEU A 537 -7.71 5.80 25.88
CA LEU A 537 -6.52 5.24 25.22
C LEU A 537 -6.10 5.94 23.92
N LEU A 538 -7.01 6.64 23.23
CA LEU A 538 -6.69 7.39 22.01
C LEU A 538 -6.80 8.91 22.23
N LEU A 539 -6.00 9.65 21.46
CA LEU A 539 -5.97 11.11 21.40
C LEU A 539 -6.19 11.57 19.96
N ALA A 540 -6.92 12.69 19.83
CA ALA A 540 -7.20 13.36 18.56
C ALA A 540 -7.67 12.41 17.45
N PRO A 541 -8.83 11.72 17.62
CA PRO A 541 -9.45 10.99 16.52
C PRO A 541 -9.85 11.97 15.41
N VAL A 542 -9.51 11.64 14.17
CA VAL A 542 -9.83 12.43 12.97
C VAL A 542 -10.41 11.52 11.89
N LEU A 543 -11.54 11.93 11.32
CA LEU A 543 -12.17 11.34 10.14
C LEU A 543 -11.73 12.12 8.90
N GLN A 544 -11.17 11.43 7.91
CA GLN A 544 -10.70 12.01 6.66
C GLN A 544 -11.22 11.21 5.45
N THR A 545 -11.29 11.86 4.29
CA THR A 545 -11.48 11.22 2.98
C THR A 545 -10.67 12.00 1.95
N SER A 546 -10.28 11.34 0.86
CA SER A 546 -9.54 11.94 -0.25
C SER A 546 -10.22 11.57 -1.56
N ARG A 547 -10.22 12.50 -2.53
CA ARG A 547 -10.90 12.34 -3.81
C ARG A 547 -10.00 12.79 -4.95
N VAL A 548 -9.56 11.86 -5.79
CA VAL A 548 -8.81 12.18 -7.01
C VAL A 548 -9.77 12.58 -8.13
N ARG A 549 -9.53 13.75 -8.74
CA ARG A 549 -10.22 14.19 -9.97
C ARG A 549 -9.22 14.29 -11.11
N GLY A 550 -9.30 13.36 -12.06
CA GLY A 550 -8.48 13.38 -13.27
C GLY A 550 -8.80 14.59 -14.16
N TRP A 551 -7.78 15.11 -14.85
CA TRP A 551 -7.90 16.20 -15.81
C TRP A 551 -7.41 15.76 -17.19
N GLN A 552 -8.10 16.19 -18.24
CA GLN A 552 -7.49 16.28 -19.56
C GLN A 552 -6.66 17.57 -19.60
N VAL A 553 -5.35 17.46 -19.85
CA VAL A 553 -4.45 18.60 -20.04
C VAL A 553 -3.98 18.58 -21.50
N LEU A 554 -4.47 19.53 -22.29
CA LEU A 554 -4.19 19.66 -23.73
C LEU A 554 -4.33 21.13 -24.16
N PRO A 555 -3.49 21.63 -25.10
CA PRO A 555 -3.67 22.95 -25.70
C PRO A 555 -5.11 23.19 -26.19
N GLY A 556 -5.66 24.35 -25.80
CA GLY A 556 -7.04 24.78 -26.07
C GLY A 556 -8.15 23.93 -25.45
N ARG A 557 -7.84 22.88 -24.68
CA ARG A 557 -8.78 21.80 -24.31
C ARG A 557 -8.61 21.27 -22.88
N THR A 558 -7.92 22.01 -22.01
CA THR A 558 -7.70 21.61 -20.61
C THR A 558 -8.99 21.71 -19.79
N HIS A 559 -9.45 20.61 -19.24
CA HIS A 559 -10.64 20.54 -18.39
C HIS A 559 -10.63 19.28 -17.49
N PRO A 560 -11.38 19.26 -16.37
CA PRO A 560 -11.54 18.03 -15.59
C PRO A 560 -12.28 16.97 -16.40
N LEU A 561 -12.01 15.69 -16.16
CA LEU A 561 -12.82 14.63 -16.75
C LEU A 561 -14.29 14.77 -16.30
N MET A 562 -15.21 14.77 -17.27
CA MET A 562 -16.65 14.97 -17.03
C MET A 562 -17.31 13.79 -16.30
N THR A 563 -16.70 12.60 -16.36
CA THR A 563 -17.15 11.38 -15.69
C THR A 563 -15.96 10.65 -15.08
N SER A 564 -16.07 10.25 -13.83
CA SER A 564 -15.18 9.30 -13.15
C SER A 564 -15.89 7.96 -12.93
N ARG A 565 -15.17 6.95 -12.42
CA ARG A 565 -15.81 5.82 -11.74
C ARG A 565 -16.63 6.35 -10.56
N GLY A 566 -17.86 5.83 -10.39
CA GLY A 566 -18.64 5.95 -9.16
C GLY A 566 -18.44 4.72 -8.28
N GLY A 567 -18.61 4.87 -6.98
CA GLY A 567 -18.42 3.81 -5.99
C GLY A 567 -18.26 4.41 -4.58
N PRO A 568 -17.91 3.58 -3.58
CA PRO A 568 -17.56 4.06 -2.24
C PRO A 568 -16.34 4.98 -2.30
N GLU A 569 -16.39 6.13 -1.62
CA GLU A 569 -15.29 7.09 -1.65
C GLU A 569 -14.13 6.70 -0.73
N GLY A 570 -14.38 5.89 0.30
CA GLY A 570 -13.36 5.52 1.27
C GLY A 570 -13.14 6.60 2.33
N PHE A 571 -13.13 6.18 3.58
CA PHE A 571 -12.98 7.02 4.75
C PHE A 571 -11.88 6.43 5.63
N VAL A 572 -11.03 7.30 6.17
CA VAL A 572 -9.89 6.94 7.01
C VAL A 572 -10.07 7.60 8.37
N PHE A 573 -10.21 6.78 9.41
CA PHE A 573 -9.98 7.17 10.80
C PHE A 573 -8.47 7.22 11.05
N SER A 574 -8.00 8.25 11.74
CA SER A 574 -6.64 8.31 12.29
C SER A 574 -6.67 8.82 13.73
N ALA A 575 -5.87 8.21 14.61
CA ALA A 575 -5.73 8.64 16.00
C ALA A 575 -4.39 8.16 16.60
N THR A 576 -3.87 8.88 17.59
CA THR A 576 -2.63 8.47 18.29
C THR A 576 -2.94 7.76 19.60
N ARG A 577 -2.29 6.61 19.85
CA ARG A 577 -2.31 5.86 21.10
C ARG A 577 -1.62 6.65 22.21
N VAL A 578 -2.33 6.90 23.31
CA VAL A 578 -1.79 7.56 24.50
C VAL A 578 -1.95 6.67 25.74
N MET A 579 -1.00 6.77 26.65
CA MET A 579 -1.12 6.14 27.97
C MET A 579 -1.84 7.13 28.91
N PRO A 580 -2.94 6.74 29.57
CA PRO A 580 -3.53 7.53 30.64
C PRO A 580 -2.50 7.74 31.75
N ALA A 581 -2.42 8.96 32.29
CA ALA A 581 -1.46 9.27 33.34
C ALA A 581 -1.88 8.60 34.67
N GLY A 582 -0.95 7.88 35.30
CA GLY A 582 -1.17 7.27 36.60
C GLY A 582 -1.27 8.31 37.71
N GLY A 583 -2.42 8.37 38.39
CA GLY A 583 -2.64 9.25 39.53
C GLY A 583 -3.01 10.69 39.18
N ARG A 584 -2.87 11.60 40.16
CA ARG A 584 -3.31 12.99 40.05
C ARG A 584 -2.34 13.79 39.17
N VAL A 585 -2.79 14.18 37.98
CA VAL A 585 -2.00 14.99 37.03
C VAL A 585 -1.85 16.43 37.55
N GLU A 586 -0.86 16.65 38.42
CA GLU A 586 -0.40 17.99 38.76
C GLU A 586 0.33 18.59 37.55
N ALA A 587 -0.36 19.49 36.85
CA ALA A 587 0.21 20.24 35.74
C ALA A 587 1.35 21.14 36.24
N ARG A 588 2.58 20.60 36.26
CA ARG A 588 3.82 21.26 36.70
C ARG A 588 4.31 22.33 35.72
N GLY A 589 3.37 23.09 35.15
CA GLY A 589 3.64 24.22 34.29
C GLY A 589 4.47 25.26 35.03
N LYS A 590 5.48 25.81 34.37
CA LYS A 590 6.21 26.98 34.84
C LYS A 590 5.32 28.22 34.71
N PHE A 591 4.26 28.27 35.51
CA PHE A 591 3.52 29.50 35.81
C PHE A 591 4.45 30.43 36.59
N THR A 592 5.31 31.13 35.86
CA THR A 592 5.94 32.35 36.35
C THR A 592 4.81 33.27 36.79
N LYS A 593 4.64 33.44 38.11
CA LYS A 593 3.57 34.27 38.68
C LYS A 593 3.72 35.69 38.14
N LYS A 594 3.00 36.03 37.06
CA LYS A 594 2.92 37.41 36.56
C LYS A 594 2.41 38.26 37.72
N LYS A 595 3.24 39.22 38.12
CA LYS A 595 3.25 39.84 39.45
C LYS A 595 2.05 40.78 39.67
N ARG A 596 0.85 40.21 39.83
CA ARG A 596 -0.39 40.93 40.21
C ARG A 596 -0.66 40.93 41.72
N VAL A 597 -0.35 39.82 42.42
CA VAL A 597 -0.52 39.70 43.88
C VAL A 597 0.18 40.85 44.65
N ALA A 598 1.37 41.26 44.21
CA ALA A 598 2.14 42.35 44.82
C ALA A 598 1.59 43.78 44.55
N VAL A 599 0.40 43.90 43.95
CA VAL A 599 -0.37 45.15 43.85
C VAL A 599 -1.53 45.13 44.85
N GLU A 600 -2.19 43.98 45.02
CA GLU A 600 -3.30 43.80 45.97
C GLU A 600 -2.78 43.77 47.42
N GLU A 601 -1.71 43.01 47.72
CA GLU A 601 -1.05 43.02 49.04
C GLU A 601 -0.59 44.44 49.45
N LYS A 602 -0.20 45.28 48.48
CA LYS A 602 0.19 46.68 48.71
C LYS A 602 -0.99 47.64 48.88
N ALA A 603 -2.18 47.29 48.38
CA ALA A 603 -3.39 48.05 48.63
C ALA A 603 -3.95 47.76 50.03
N GLU A 604 -3.95 46.48 50.43
CA GLU A 604 -4.42 46.06 51.76
C GLU A 604 -3.50 46.56 52.88
N SER A 605 -2.16 46.49 52.72
CA SER A 605 -1.22 47.04 53.71
C SER A 605 -1.38 48.55 53.91
N ALA A 606 -1.63 49.29 52.83
CA ALA A 606 -1.87 50.74 52.89
C ALA A 606 -3.21 51.08 53.55
N ALA A 607 -4.24 50.25 53.37
CA ALA A 607 -5.53 50.40 54.04
C ALA A 607 -5.45 50.10 55.55
N GLU A 608 -4.66 49.10 55.96
CA GLU A 608 -4.44 48.79 57.37
C GLU A 608 -3.73 49.93 58.13
N ASP A 609 -2.62 50.46 57.60
CA ASP A 609 -1.84 51.47 58.32
C ASP A 609 -2.59 52.81 58.41
N GLY A 610 -3.37 53.18 57.38
CA GLY A 610 -4.30 54.31 57.47
C GLY A 610 -5.36 54.15 58.57
N GLN A 611 -5.83 52.92 58.84
CA GLN A 611 -6.73 52.66 59.98
C GLN A 611 -6.01 52.64 61.34
N LYS A 612 -4.70 52.36 61.38
CA LYS A 612 -3.88 52.42 62.61
C LYS A 612 -3.58 53.87 62.99
N GLU A 613 -3.19 54.71 62.04
CA GLU A 613 -3.03 56.17 62.28
C GLU A 613 -4.35 56.83 62.67
N ALA A 614 -5.46 56.54 61.97
CA ALA A 614 -6.77 57.07 62.30
C ALA A 614 -7.29 56.64 63.68
N LYS A 615 -6.84 55.48 64.21
CA LYS A 615 -7.10 55.08 65.61
C LYS A 615 -6.18 55.80 66.58
N LYS A 616 -4.88 55.93 66.29
CA LYS A 616 -3.89 56.61 67.17
C LYS A 616 -4.25 58.08 67.39
N ALA A 617 -4.54 58.82 66.33
CA ALA A 617 -4.99 60.21 66.41
C ALA A 617 -6.29 60.38 67.23
N LYS A 618 -7.16 59.37 67.24
CA LYS A 618 -8.42 59.38 68.00
C LYS A 618 -8.25 59.02 69.49
N VAL A 619 -7.12 58.41 69.86
CA VAL A 619 -6.72 58.21 71.27
C VAL A 619 -6.00 59.45 71.78
N GLU A 620 -5.02 59.98 71.03
CA GLU A 620 -4.28 61.20 71.41
C GLU A 620 -5.22 62.42 71.58
N ALA A 621 -6.24 62.56 70.71
CA ALA A 621 -7.28 63.60 70.85
C ALA A 621 -8.30 63.35 71.98
N ALA A 622 -8.35 62.14 72.55
CA ALA A 622 -9.14 61.85 73.75
C ALA A 622 -8.33 62.09 75.03
N GLU A 623 -7.02 61.81 75.00
CA GLU A 623 -6.09 62.02 76.11
C GLU A 623 -5.82 63.52 76.35
N GLN A 624 -5.66 64.32 75.29
CA GLN A 624 -5.62 65.80 75.39
C GLN A 624 -6.91 66.39 75.98
N LYS A 625 -8.08 65.81 75.66
CA LYS A 625 -9.36 66.21 76.26
C LYS A 625 -9.55 65.76 77.72
N ALA A 626 -8.70 64.86 78.23
CA ALA A 626 -8.68 64.51 79.64
C ALA A 626 -7.76 65.46 80.45
N THR A 627 -6.71 66.01 79.84
CA THR A 627 -5.82 66.99 80.48
C THR A 627 -6.42 68.39 80.56
N ASP A 628 -7.11 68.87 79.51
CA ASP A 628 -7.73 70.21 79.48
C ASP A 628 -8.89 70.40 80.49
N VAL A 629 -9.34 69.33 81.15
CA VAL A 629 -10.40 69.36 82.19
C VAL A 629 -9.81 69.32 83.61
N ALA A 630 -8.49 69.17 83.75
CA ALA A 630 -7.80 69.16 85.05
C ALA A 630 -7.21 70.52 85.46
N ASP A 631 -7.06 71.48 84.53
CA ASP A 631 -6.39 72.77 84.73
C ASP A 631 -7.35 73.99 84.65
N THR A 632 -8.66 73.76 84.79
CA THR A 632 -9.66 74.83 85.01
C THR A 632 -10.48 74.56 86.27
N ALA A 633 -10.09 75.22 87.36
CA ALA A 633 -10.95 75.61 88.48
C ALA A 633 -11.16 77.14 88.45
#